data_AF-M5IG89-F1
#
_entry.id   AF-M5IG89-F1
#
_cell.length_a   1.000
_cell.length_b   1.000
_cell.length_c   1.000
_cell.angle_alpha   90.00
_cell.angle_beta   90.00
_cell.angle_gamma   90.00
#
_symmetry.space_group_name_H-M   'P 1'
#
loop_
_entity.id
_entity.type
_entity.pdbx_description
1 polymer ?
#
loop_
_entity_poly.entity_id
_entity_poly.type
_entity_poly.pdbx_seq_one_letter_code
_entity_poly.pdbx_strand_id
1 'polypeptide(L)'
;MQVDRLQTETLKDIILKVEQRFGANDSSDKAFEEIFKLIFIKLYDEIKSSIDADTIALDIDRHNIALKDIDDSKFRTMEFRVREIDTLDDIQDKFNELFKKAKAKWNGVFPKNSVLDMGQATLKSCVKELQYVKLFNSNLEVVDEAFEHLVNKNQKGDMGQYFTPRYVIDMCVKMLNPKPDEKMIDTAAGSCGFPMHTIFYVWKQLNPEAPNLFTTRSRTSEELEYVVNNVFGIDFSEKSVRVGRMLNIIAGDGHTNVIELNTLDYSNWKKSYTSIEKWQEKYQAGFLKLSGMSSNSNTHDDKKRFHSFKFDILMANPPFAGDLDNKEQFKIYELGKNSKGKLQNKVGRDILFIERNLNFLKPGGRMAVVLPQGRFNNANDRYIRDYIAEKCRILAVVGLHENVFKPHTGTKTSVLFVQKWTDERCGYPNICPKPASDENGDIDYPIFFATMQEPSKDNSGNKIYVNENYVRWTSYEYETKVSYIRKSDKAEVTRSEYDLAKKKSDYKVKIETHKSLNEHKTSDNKELFIKDNFVAEFGELGLHRKWILKNVEFKDKAADSNEILSIEEFLNLDEHIRGNYKEIPIIGKNTKAPISLDEYNSLDKSIQKYYLVAEDIAEVTKRVKDTHGHIFVKHDLFNHDPNMQNPNPNNIYSKNGIAEAFIEFAKAQNLSFWSE
;
A
#
# COMPACT_ATOMS: atom_id res chain seq x y z
N MET A 1 -15.71 23.84 4.35
CA MET A 1 -14.85 22.90 3.61
C MET A 1 -14.80 21.60 4.42
N GLN A 2 -15.53 20.57 4.01
CA GLN A 2 -15.49 19.28 4.71
C GLN A 2 -14.24 18.51 4.26
N VAL A 3 -13.59 17.85 5.21
CA VAL A 3 -12.29 17.18 5.02
C VAL A 3 -12.50 15.83 4.34
N ASP A 4 -11.62 15.49 3.40
CA ASP A 4 -11.61 14.19 2.72
C ASP A 4 -11.44 13.05 3.74
N ARG A 5 -12.36 12.09 3.74
CA ARG A 5 -12.35 10.95 4.67
C ARG A 5 -11.10 10.09 4.54
N LEU A 6 -10.43 10.08 3.38
CA LEU A 6 -9.19 9.34 3.17
C LEU A 6 -8.00 9.89 3.96
N GLN A 7 -8.12 11.06 4.60
CA GLN A 7 -7.12 11.54 5.56
C GLN A 7 -7.14 10.76 6.88
N THR A 8 -8.26 10.12 7.21
CA THR A 8 -8.49 9.44 8.50
C THR A 8 -8.92 7.97 8.38
N GLU A 9 -9.39 7.54 7.21
CA GLU A 9 -9.90 6.19 6.94
C GLU A 9 -9.25 5.61 5.68
N THR A 10 -9.19 4.28 5.54
CA THR A 10 -8.78 3.66 4.26
C THR A 10 -9.98 3.54 3.32
N LEU A 11 -9.75 3.59 2.00
CA LEU A 11 -10.83 3.39 1.03
C LEU A 11 -11.46 2.00 1.17
N LYS A 12 -10.66 0.99 1.52
CA LYS A 12 -11.15 -0.35 1.83
C LYS A 12 -12.17 -0.36 2.97
N ASP A 13 -11.91 0.36 4.06
CA ASP A 13 -12.85 0.47 5.19
C ASP A 13 -14.15 1.14 4.75
N ILE A 14 -14.06 2.13 3.87
CA ILE A 14 -15.23 2.82 3.33
C ILE A 14 -16.03 1.89 2.40
N ILE A 15 -15.37 1.13 1.52
CA ILE A 15 -16.03 0.11 0.68
C ILE A 15 -16.70 -0.95 1.55
N LEU A 16 -16.05 -1.42 2.61
CA LEU A 16 -16.65 -2.37 3.56
C LEU A 16 -17.91 -1.80 4.21
N LYS A 17 -17.93 -0.51 4.57
CA LYS A 17 -19.13 0.17 5.08
C LYS A 17 -20.22 0.22 4.00
N VAL A 18 -19.88 0.56 2.75
CA VAL A 18 -20.82 0.55 1.62
C VAL A 18 -21.41 -0.85 1.41
N GLU A 19 -20.60 -1.90 1.45
CA GLU A 19 -21.05 -3.29 1.36
C GLU A 19 -22.05 -3.64 2.47
N GLN A 20 -21.75 -3.26 3.72
CA GLN A 20 -22.64 -3.47 4.86
C GLN A 20 -23.97 -2.72 4.69
N ARG A 21 -23.95 -1.51 4.10
CA ARG A 21 -25.17 -0.77 3.76
C ARG A 21 -25.95 -1.43 2.62
N PHE A 22 -25.25 -2.02 1.65
CA PHE A 22 -25.86 -2.64 0.48
C PHE A 22 -26.65 -3.91 0.86
N GLY A 23 -26.09 -4.80 1.67
CA GLY A 23 -26.87 -5.96 2.10
C GLY A 23 -26.22 -6.90 3.11
N ALA A 24 -26.96 -7.18 4.18
CA ALA A 24 -26.86 -8.43 4.95
C ALA A 24 -27.57 -9.62 4.25
N ASN A 25 -28.35 -9.37 3.18
CA ASN A 25 -29.27 -10.34 2.55
C ASN A 25 -29.14 -10.51 1.02
N ASP A 26 -28.31 -9.71 0.33
CA ASP A 26 -28.12 -9.82 -1.13
C ASP A 26 -26.97 -10.78 -1.50
N SER A 27 -27.03 -11.37 -2.70
CA SER A 27 -25.93 -12.20 -3.18
C SER A 27 -24.67 -11.36 -3.36
N SER A 28 -23.52 -11.94 -3.05
CA SER A 28 -22.24 -11.23 -3.12
C SER A 28 -21.88 -10.75 -4.53
N ASP A 29 -22.46 -11.36 -5.57
CA ASP A 29 -22.32 -10.92 -6.96
C ASP A 29 -23.14 -9.67 -7.28
N LYS A 30 -24.36 -9.56 -6.75
CA LYS A 30 -25.16 -8.34 -6.91
C LYS A 30 -24.49 -7.16 -6.19
N ALA A 31 -23.96 -7.40 -4.99
CA ALA A 31 -23.22 -6.39 -4.23
C ALA A 31 -22.01 -5.86 -5.00
N PHE A 32 -21.19 -6.75 -5.59
CA PHE A 32 -20.08 -6.34 -6.45
C PHE A 32 -20.57 -5.46 -7.60
N GLU A 33 -21.57 -5.92 -8.36
CA GLU A 33 -22.06 -5.21 -9.55
C GLU A 33 -22.53 -3.79 -9.23
N GLU A 34 -23.33 -3.62 -8.17
CA GLU A 34 -23.91 -2.32 -7.87
C GLU A 34 -22.91 -1.36 -7.21
N ILE A 35 -22.03 -1.85 -6.34
CA ILE A 35 -20.97 -1.02 -5.74
C ILE A 35 -19.97 -0.58 -6.81
N PHE A 36 -19.63 -1.47 -7.74
CA PHE A 36 -18.77 -1.15 -8.87
C PHE A 36 -19.38 -0.06 -9.76
N LYS A 37 -20.70 -0.08 -10.00
CA LYS A 37 -21.42 1.02 -10.69
C LYS A 37 -21.32 2.33 -9.92
N LEU A 38 -21.46 2.33 -8.59
CA LEU A 38 -21.32 3.55 -7.78
C LEU A 38 -19.92 4.15 -7.89
N ILE A 39 -18.88 3.32 -7.83
CA ILE A 39 -17.50 3.80 -7.97
C ILE A 39 -17.26 4.35 -9.39
N PHE A 40 -17.77 3.68 -10.41
CA PHE A 40 -17.72 4.14 -11.79
C PHE A 40 -18.43 5.51 -11.96
N ILE A 41 -19.61 5.68 -11.38
CA ILE A 41 -20.33 6.96 -11.37
C ILE A 41 -19.51 8.05 -10.66
N LYS A 42 -18.87 7.70 -9.54
CA LYS A 42 -18.05 8.62 -8.77
C LYS A 42 -16.83 9.10 -9.55
N LEU A 43 -16.09 8.19 -10.18
CA LEU A 43 -14.95 8.52 -11.03
C LEU A 43 -15.38 9.47 -12.16
N TYR A 44 -16.55 9.22 -12.76
CA TYR A 44 -17.10 10.08 -13.81
C TYR A 44 -17.40 11.49 -13.29
N ASP A 45 -18.07 11.59 -12.15
CA ASP A 45 -18.43 12.86 -11.53
C ASP A 45 -17.19 13.69 -11.17
N GLU A 46 -16.16 13.05 -10.60
CA GLU A 46 -14.90 13.70 -10.23
C GLU A 46 -14.13 14.24 -11.45
N ILE A 47 -14.04 13.45 -12.54
CA ILE A 47 -13.43 13.93 -13.80
C ILE A 47 -14.23 15.10 -14.39
N LYS A 48 -15.56 15.09 -14.31
CA LYS A 48 -16.35 16.18 -14.87
C LYS A 48 -16.18 17.50 -14.14
N SER A 49 -15.86 17.46 -12.85
CA SER A 49 -15.55 18.65 -12.07
C SER A 49 -14.06 19.05 -12.11
N SER A 50 -13.19 18.32 -12.82
CA SER A 50 -11.77 18.69 -12.91
C SER A 50 -11.50 19.85 -13.87
N ILE A 51 -12.35 20.04 -14.88
CA ILE A 51 -12.26 21.17 -15.83
C ILE A 51 -12.39 22.51 -15.08
N ASP A 52 -13.26 22.54 -14.06
CA ASP A 52 -13.41 23.72 -13.21
C ASP A 52 -12.18 23.92 -12.32
N ALA A 53 -11.55 22.84 -11.83
CA ALA A 53 -10.33 22.91 -11.03
C ALA A 53 -9.13 23.47 -11.82
N ASP A 54 -8.99 23.11 -13.09
CA ASP A 54 -7.96 23.68 -13.97
C ASP A 54 -8.22 25.17 -14.23
N THR A 55 -9.50 25.57 -14.36
CA THR A 55 -9.91 26.98 -14.50
C THR A 55 -9.59 27.78 -13.24
N ILE A 56 -9.93 27.24 -12.06
CA ILE A 56 -9.60 27.80 -10.74
C ILE A 56 -8.09 28.00 -10.59
N ALA A 57 -7.28 27.00 -10.93
CA ALA A 57 -5.83 27.07 -10.80
C ALA A 57 -5.24 28.16 -11.71
N LEU A 58 -5.72 28.26 -12.96
CA LEU A 58 -5.32 29.30 -13.89
C LEU A 58 -5.70 30.70 -13.39
N ASP A 59 -6.87 30.87 -12.79
CA ASP A 59 -7.31 32.16 -12.27
C ASP A 59 -6.54 32.58 -11.01
N ILE A 60 -6.24 31.65 -10.10
CA ILE A 60 -5.37 31.90 -8.94
C ILE A 60 -3.98 32.36 -9.40
N ASP A 61 -3.36 31.63 -10.32
CA ASP A 61 -1.99 31.92 -10.78
C ASP A 61 -1.91 33.20 -11.62
N ARG A 62 -2.87 33.43 -12.53
CA ARG A 62 -2.85 34.62 -13.41
C ARG A 62 -3.29 35.90 -12.73
N HIS A 63 -4.23 35.82 -11.78
CA HIS A 63 -4.84 37.00 -11.17
C HIS A 63 -4.45 37.20 -9.70
N ASN A 64 -3.65 36.29 -9.12
CA ASN A 64 -3.21 36.33 -7.72
C ASN A 64 -4.37 36.54 -6.72
N ILE A 65 -5.49 35.89 -6.99
CA ILE A 65 -6.70 35.93 -6.16
C ILE A 65 -6.70 34.76 -5.18
N ALA A 66 -7.16 34.98 -3.94
CA ALA A 66 -7.30 33.89 -2.98
C ALA A 66 -8.48 33.00 -3.37
N LEU A 67 -8.41 31.70 -3.06
CA LEU A 67 -9.45 30.71 -3.39
C LEU A 67 -10.87 31.14 -2.96
N LYS A 68 -10.98 31.86 -1.84
CA LYS A 68 -12.24 32.37 -1.28
C LYS A 68 -12.89 33.49 -2.11
N ASP A 69 -12.12 34.13 -2.99
CA ASP A 69 -12.53 35.31 -3.77
C ASP A 69 -12.83 34.95 -5.24
N ILE A 70 -12.78 33.65 -5.57
CA ILE A 70 -13.10 33.14 -6.91
C ILE A 70 -14.62 33.02 -7.06
N ASP A 71 -15.14 33.60 -8.13
CA ASP A 71 -16.54 33.42 -8.53
C ASP A 71 -16.78 31.98 -9.00
N ASP A 72 -17.40 31.18 -8.14
CA ASP A 72 -17.71 29.77 -8.39
C ASP A 72 -19.08 29.54 -9.02
N SER A 73 -19.82 30.62 -9.33
CA SER A 73 -21.19 30.54 -9.87
C SER A 73 -21.28 29.79 -11.20
N LYS A 74 -20.18 29.74 -11.95
CA LYS A 74 -20.06 29.04 -13.24
C LYS A 74 -19.52 27.62 -13.12
N PHE A 75 -19.00 27.21 -11.95
CA PHE A 75 -18.40 25.91 -11.77
C PHE A 75 -19.46 24.83 -11.61
N ARG A 76 -19.16 23.65 -12.15
CA ARG A 76 -20.00 22.49 -11.98
C ARG A 76 -19.93 22.01 -10.53
N THR A 77 -21.07 22.08 -9.87
CA THR A 77 -21.27 21.43 -8.59
C THR A 77 -21.21 19.91 -8.73
N MET A 78 -20.38 19.23 -7.93
CA MET A 78 -20.36 17.76 -7.90
C MET A 78 -21.74 17.19 -7.59
N GLU A 79 -22.19 16.26 -8.44
CA GLU A 79 -23.52 15.66 -8.38
C GLU A 79 -23.55 14.40 -7.51
N PHE A 80 -22.39 13.74 -7.29
CA PHE A 80 -22.23 12.58 -6.42
C PHE A 80 -22.32 12.99 -4.95
N ARG A 81 -23.53 13.30 -4.50
CA ARG A 81 -23.82 13.63 -3.09
C ARG A 81 -25.31 13.53 -2.82
N VAL A 82 -25.67 13.35 -1.55
CA VAL A 82 -27.06 13.47 -1.09
C VAL A 82 -27.22 14.82 -0.39
N ARG A 83 -28.17 15.65 -0.86
CA ARG A 83 -28.58 16.89 -0.17
C ARG A 83 -29.73 16.60 0.79
N GLU A 84 -29.90 17.45 1.79
CA GLU A 84 -31.03 17.32 2.74
C GLU A 84 -32.39 17.50 2.06
N ILE A 85 -32.45 18.33 1.02
CA ILE A 85 -33.64 18.59 0.21
C ILE A 85 -33.97 17.47 -0.79
N ASP A 86 -33.04 16.53 -1.05
CA ASP A 86 -33.25 15.51 -2.07
C ASP A 86 -34.23 14.43 -1.56
N THR A 87 -35.29 14.19 -2.32
CA THR A 87 -36.19 13.05 -2.12
C THR A 87 -35.52 11.74 -2.56
N LEU A 88 -36.12 10.59 -2.24
CA LEU A 88 -35.58 9.29 -2.65
C LEU A 88 -35.62 9.12 -4.19
N ASP A 89 -36.67 9.64 -4.83
CA ASP A 89 -36.82 9.64 -6.29
C ASP A 89 -35.76 10.54 -6.95
N ASP A 90 -35.54 11.77 -6.42
CA ASP A 90 -34.51 12.68 -6.92
C ASP A 90 -33.11 12.04 -6.92
N ILE A 91 -32.79 11.29 -5.87
CA ILE A 91 -31.51 10.58 -5.76
C ILE A 91 -31.44 9.48 -6.81
N GLN A 92 -32.49 8.68 -6.96
CA GLN A 92 -32.49 7.58 -7.93
C GLN A 92 -32.33 8.10 -9.36
N ASP A 93 -33.10 9.12 -9.75
CA ASP A 93 -33.04 9.71 -11.08
C ASP A 93 -31.68 10.32 -11.38
N LYS A 94 -31.13 11.07 -10.42
CA LYS A 94 -29.78 11.66 -10.54
C LYS A 94 -28.70 10.61 -10.78
N PHE A 95 -28.70 9.54 -9.99
CA PHE A 95 -27.67 8.49 -10.11
C PHE A 95 -27.86 7.63 -11.37
N ASN A 96 -29.09 7.40 -11.81
CA ASN A 96 -29.37 6.75 -13.09
C ASN A 96 -28.86 7.58 -14.28
N GLU A 97 -29.10 8.90 -14.25
CA GLU A 97 -28.61 9.80 -15.30
C GLU A 97 -27.08 9.92 -15.28
N LEU A 98 -26.45 10.02 -14.10
CA LEU A 98 -24.99 10.00 -14.01
C LEU A 98 -24.41 8.67 -14.52
N PHE A 99 -25.02 7.53 -14.20
CA PHE A 99 -24.58 6.23 -14.69
C PHE A 99 -24.69 6.12 -16.22
N LYS A 100 -25.80 6.61 -16.78
CA LYS A 100 -26.02 6.67 -18.23
C LYS A 100 -24.97 7.54 -18.93
N LYS A 101 -24.66 8.72 -18.38
CA LYS A 101 -23.60 9.61 -18.88
C LYS A 101 -22.21 8.96 -18.78
N ALA A 102 -21.91 8.31 -17.66
CA ALA A 102 -20.65 7.61 -17.44
C ALA A 102 -20.45 6.46 -18.46
N LYS A 103 -21.49 5.63 -18.68
CA LYS A 103 -21.46 4.56 -19.69
C LYS A 103 -21.24 5.09 -21.10
N ALA A 104 -21.87 6.22 -21.45
CA ALA A 104 -21.72 6.82 -22.77
C ALA A 104 -20.29 7.35 -23.01
N LYS A 105 -19.64 7.87 -21.95
CA LYS A 105 -18.25 8.34 -22.00
C LYS A 105 -17.26 7.17 -22.03
N TRP A 106 -17.51 6.11 -21.26
CA TRP A 106 -16.65 4.95 -21.10
C TRP A 106 -17.37 3.68 -21.54
N ASN A 107 -17.46 3.53 -22.85
CA ASN A 107 -18.09 2.37 -23.47
C ASN A 107 -17.37 1.07 -23.08
N GLY A 108 -18.03 -0.08 -23.20
CA GLY A 108 -17.40 -1.39 -23.01
C GLY A 108 -17.19 -1.87 -21.56
N VAL A 109 -17.22 -0.99 -20.55
CA VAL A 109 -17.09 -1.41 -19.13
C VAL A 109 -18.35 -2.09 -18.61
N PHE A 110 -19.51 -1.57 -19.00
CA PHE A 110 -20.82 -2.14 -18.69
C PHE A 110 -21.62 -2.38 -19.99
N PRO A 111 -22.49 -3.41 -20.04
CA PRO A 111 -23.46 -3.55 -21.12
C PRO A 111 -24.31 -2.28 -21.31
N LYS A 112 -24.67 -1.95 -22.55
CA LYS A 112 -25.46 -0.75 -22.87
C LYS A 112 -26.78 -0.69 -22.09
N ASN A 113 -27.45 -1.83 -21.94
CA ASN A 113 -28.70 -2.01 -21.21
C ASN A 113 -28.54 -2.17 -19.69
N SER A 114 -27.32 -2.08 -19.14
CA SER A 114 -27.10 -2.16 -17.70
C SER A 114 -27.79 -0.98 -16.98
N VAL A 115 -28.46 -1.24 -15.87
CA VAL A 115 -29.12 -0.22 -15.03
C VAL A 115 -28.59 -0.31 -13.61
N LEU A 116 -28.73 0.76 -12.82
CA LEU A 116 -28.43 0.74 -11.39
C LEU A 116 -29.61 0.08 -10.66
N ASP A 117 -29.42 -1.18 -10.24
CA ASP A 117 -30.46 -2.00 -9.62
C ASP A 117 -30.30 -2.00 -8.10
N MET A 118 -30.57 -0.85 -7.50
CA MET A 118 -30.46 -0.62 -6.06
C MET A 118 -31.74 0.03 -5.52
N GLY A 119 -32.26 -0.48 -4.39
CA GLY A 119 -33.38 0.13 -3.70
C GLY A 119 -33.04 1.57 -3.28
N GLN A 120 -34.00 2.50 -3.39
CA GLN A 120 -33.75 3.93 -3.21
C GLN A 120 -33.11 4.29 -1.85
N ALA A 121 -33.59 3.68 -0.77
CA ALA A 121 -33.04 3.90 0.57
C ALA A 121 -31.60 3.37 0.73
N THR A 122 -31.31 2.22 0.10
CA THR A 122 -29.98 1.61 0.04
C THR A 122 -29.04 2.50 -0.76
N LEU A 123 -29.48 3.00 -1.92
CA LEU A 123 -28.73 3.93 -2.77
C LEU A 123 -28.35 5.20 -2.01
N LYS A 124 -29.32 5.84 -1.36
CA LYS A 124 -29.07 7.02 -0.51
C LYS A 124 -28.02 6.74 0.56
N SER A 125 -28.09 5.57 1.21
CA SER A 125 -27.14 5.19 2.26
C SER A 125 -25.73 4.94 1.72
N CYS A 126 -25.60 4.23 0.60
CA CYS A 126 -24.32 3.94 -0.04
C CYS A 126 -23.64 5.22 -0.55
N VAL A 127 -24.41 6.13 -1.18
CA VAL A 127 -23.90 7.42 -1.66
C VAL A 127 -23.39 8.28 -0.51
N LYS A 128 -24.11 8.32 0.62
CA LYS A 128 -23.67 9.05 1.82
C LYS A 128 -22.31 8.59 2.34
N GLU A 129 -21.99 7.30 2.23
CA GLU A 129 -20.68 6.80 2.62
C GLU A 129 -19.58 7.26 1.65
N LEU A 130 -19.87 7.31 0.34
CA LEU A 130 -18.88 7.63 -0.69
C LEU A 130 -18.74 9.14 -1.03
N GLN A 131 -19.69 9.99 -0.67
CA GLN A 131 -19.74 11.39 -1.15
C GLN A 131 -18.57 12.28 -0.67
N TYR A 132 -17.92 11.93 0.44
CA TYR A 132 -16.79 12.68 1.02
C TYR A 132 -15.43 11.99 0.85
N VAL A 133 -15.36 11.06 -0.10
CA VAL A 133 -14.14 10.40 -0.52
C VAL A 133 -13.67 11.08 -1.79
N LYS A 134 -12.38 11.34 -1.96
CA LYS A 134 -11.82 11.69 -3.27
C LYS A 134 -11.11 10.47 -3.85
N LEU A 135 -11.53 9.97 -5.01
CA LEU A 135 -10.86 8.83 -5.64
C LEU A 135 -9.61 9.29 -6.39
N PHE A 136 -9.71 10.37 -7.17
CA PHE A 136 -8.55 10.95 -7.85
C PHE A 136 -7.65 11.74 -6.90
N ASN A 137 -6.36 11.83 -7.24
CA ASN A 137 -5.27 12.38 -6.42
C ASN A 137 -5.04 11.63 -5.09
N SER A 138 -5.69 10.48 -4.89
CA SER A 138 -5.41 9.57 -3.78
C SER A 138 -4.24 8.65 -4.14
N ASN A 139 -3.62 8.06 -3.12
CA ASN A 139 -2.58 7.05 -3.33
C ASN A 139 -3.17 5.88 -4.13
N LEU A 140 -2.54 5.52 -5.26
CA LEU A 140 -2.95 4.40 -6.10
C LEU A 140 -3.13 3.14 -5.27
N GLU A 141 -2.24 2.86 -4.32
CA GLU A 141 -2.32 1.67 -3.47
C GLU A 141 -3.64 1.59 -2.69
N VAL A 142 -4.18 2.74 -2.28
CA VAL A 142 -5.45 2.84 -1.54
C VAL A 142 -6.63 2.54 -2.46
N VAL A 143 -6.58 3.06 -3.69
CA VAL A 143 -7.61 2.83 -4.71
C VAL A 143 -7.61 1.37 -5.15
N ASP A 144 -6.43 0.84 -5.44
CA ASP A 144 -6.23 -0.50 -5.95
C ASP A 144 -6.54 -1.58 -4.89
N GLU A 145 -6.16 -1.37 -3.61
CA GLU A 145 -6.53 -2.28 -2.51
C GLU A 145 -8.06 -2.40 -2.35
N ALA A 146 -8.77 -1.30 -2.58
CA ALA A 146 -10.22 -1.28 -2.46
C ALA A 146 -10.88 -2.04 -3.63
N PHE A 147 -10.31 -1.96 -4.83
CA PHE A 147 -10.75 -2.77 -5.98
C PHE A 147 -10.38 -4.25 -5.85
N GLU A 148 -9.19 -4.56 -5.35
CA GLU A 148 -8.80 -5.93 -5.01
C GLU A 148 -9.79 -6.57 -4.04
N HIS A 149 -10.19 -5.84 -3.00
CA HIS A 149 -11.19 -6.30 -2.03
C HIS A 149 -12.52 -6.65 -2.70
N LEU A 150 -13.00 -5.79 -3.61
CA LEU A 150 -14.23 -6.03 -4.36
C LEU A 150 -14.17 -7.29 -5.24
N VAL A 151 -13.04 -7.57 -5.88
CA VAL A 151 -12.87 -8.76 -6.74
C VAL A 151 -12.77 -10.06 -5.92
N ASN A 152 -12.08 -10.00 -4.76
CA ASN A 152 -11.68 -11.18 -4.01
C ASN A 152 -12.80 -11.89 -3.24
N LYS A 153 -13.88 -11.20 -2.84
CA LYS A 153 -14.93 -11.78 -1.99
C LYS A 153 -15.65 -12.99 -2.62
N ASN A 154 -15.58 -13.12 -3.96
CA ASN A 154 -16.31 -14.14 -4.74
C ASN A 154 -15.41 -15.16 -5.44
N GLN A 155 -14.09 -14.98 -5.43
CA GLN A 155 -13.16 -15.99 -5.91
C GLN A 155 -12.84 -16.95 -4.76
N LYS A 156 -13.64 -18.02 -4.62
CA LYS A 156 -13.30 -19.12 -3.71
C LYS A 156 -11.85 -19.53 -4.00
N GLY A 157 -11.06 -19.70 -2.93
CA GLY A 157 -9.61 -20.01 -2.98
C GLY A 157 -9.21 -21.26 -3.77
N ASP A 158 -10.17 -22.00 -4.33
CA ASP A 158 -9.97 -23.19 -5.15
C ASP A 158 -9.40 -22.91 -6.56
N MET A 159 -9.47 -21.67 -7.07
CA MET A 159 -9.06 -21.36 -8.45
C MET A 159 -7.61 -20.86 -8.59
N GLY A 160 -6.85 -20.73 -7.49
CA GLY A 160 -5.43 -20.36 -7.52
C GLY A 160 -5.10 -19.00 -8.14
N GLN A 161 -6.12 -18.13 -8.30
CA GLN A 161 -5.97 -16.75 -8.75
C GLN A 161 -5.63 -15.89 -7.55
N TYR A 162 -4.42 -15.34 -7.54
CA TYR A 162 -3.94 -14.52 -6.45
C TYR A 162 -3.52 -13.17 -6.98
N PHE A 163 -3.94 -12.11 -6.28
CA PHE A 163 -3.50 -10.78 -6.64
C PHE A 163 -2.02 -10.59 -6.31
N THR A 164 -1.27 -9.96 -7.23
CA THR A 164 0.16 -9.70 -7.05
C THR A 164 0.35 -8.46 -6.18
N PRO A 165 1.00 -8.55 -5.01
CA PRO A 165 1.20 -7.36 -4.18
C PRO A 165 1.95 -6.26 -4.92
N ARG A 166 1.54 -5.00 -4.71
CA ARG A 166 2.02 -3.82 -5.46
C ARG A 166 3.53 -3.66 -5.44
N TYR A 167 4.13 -3.83 -4.28
CA TYR A 167 5.58 -3.80 -4.14
C TYR A 167 6.32 -4.88 -4.95
N VAL A 168 5.68 -6.03 -5.23
CA VAL A 168 6.26 -7.04 -6.13
C VAL A 168 6.14 -6.57 -7.58
N ILE A 169 4.98 -5.98 -7.94
CA ILE A 169 4.77 -5.40 -9.27
C ILE A 169 5.79 -4.29 -9.54
N ASP A 170 5.95 -3.34 -8.62
CA ASP A 170 6.89 -2.22 -8.75
C ASP A 170 8.34 -2.69 -8.88
N MET A 171 8.74 -3.71 -8.11
CA MET A 171 10.05 -4.34 -8.28
C MET A 171 10.23 -4.88 -9.71
N CYS A 172 9.26 -5.63 -10.24
CA CYS A 172 9.33 -6.18 -11.59
C CYS A 172 9.41 -5.08 -12.66
N VAL A 173 8.54 -4.07 -12.57
CA VAL A 173 8.48 -2.95 -13.50
C VAL A 173 9.80 -2.18 -13.45
N LYS A 174 10.30 -1.89 -12.25
CA LYS A 174 11.59 -1.22 -12.05
C LYS A 174 12.72 -2.04 -12.65
N MET A 175 12.85 -3.32 -12.34
CA MET A 175 13.93 -4.17 -12.87
C MET A 175 13.86 -4.31 -14.41
N LEU A 176 12.66 -4.43 -15.00
CA LEU A 176 12.52 -4.52 -16.45
C LEU A 176 12.64 -3.18 -17.17
N ASN A 177 12.48 -2.03 -16.52
CA ASN A 177 12.70 -0.70 -17.12
C ASN A 177 11.95 -0.48 -18.46
N PRO A 178 10.61 -0.54 -18.49
CA PRO A 178 9.84 -0.31 -19.72
C PRO A 178 10.07 1.08 -20.30
N LYS A 179 10.16 1.18 -21.63
CA LYS A 179 10.37 2.43 -22.38
C LYS A 179 9.12 2.88 -23.16
N PRO A 180 9.00 4.18 -23.51
CA PRO A 180 7.84 4.72 -24.22
C PRO A 180 7.55 4.09 -25.60
N ASP A 181 8.55 3.54 -26.28
CA ASP A 181 8.42 2.91 -27.58
C ASP A 181 8.16 1.39 -27.50
N GLU A 182 8.26 0.81 -26.30
CA GLU A 182 8.15 -0.62 -26.06
C GLU A 182 6.71 -1.06 -25.74
N LYS A 183 6.34 -2.24 -26.27
CA LYS A 183 5.04 -2.87 -26.07
C LYS A 183 5.10 -3.87 -24.94
N MET A 184 4.15 -3.72 -24.03
CA MET A 184 4.00 -4.58 -22.88
C MET A 184 2.67 -5.35 -22.91
N ILE A 185 2.72 -6.59 -22.44
CA ILE A 185 1.52 -7.38 -22.15
C ILE A 185 1.58 -8.07 -20.78
N ASP A 186 0.43 -8.17 -20.13
CA ASP A 186 0.17 -9.15 -19.08
C ASP A 186 -0.83 -10.20 -19.58
N THR A 187 -0.45 -11.47 -19.54
CA THR A 187 -1.22 -12.60 -20.06
C THR A 187 -2.11 -13.29 -19.01
N ALA A 188 -2.03 -12.83 -17.76
CA ALA A 188 -2.87 -13.25 -16.64
C ALA A 188 -3.18 -12.01 -15.78
N ALA A 189 -3.81 -11.02 -16.42
CA ALA A 189 -3.76 -9.63 -15.99
C ALA A 189 -4.50 -9.34 -14.69
N GLY A 190 -5.46 -10.17 -14.27
CA GLY A 190 -6.30 -9.88 -13.12
C GLY A 190 -6.95 -8.50 -13.23
N SER A 191 -6.76 -7.64 -12.23
CA SER A 191 -7.21 -6.24 -12.26
C SER A 191 -6.23 -5.28 -12.95
N CYS A 192 -5.29 -5.79 -13.76
CA CYS A 192 -4.30 -5.01 -14.51
C CYS A 192 -3.25 -4.29 -13.65
N GLY A 193 -2.78 -4.92 -12.57
CA GLY A 193 -1.70 -4.36 -11.73
C GLY A 193 -0.41 -4.08 -12.50
N PHE A 194 0.14 -5.06 -13.23
CA PHE A 194 1.34 -4.85 -14.06
C PHE A 194 1.13 -3.78 -15.15
N PRO A 195 0.03 -3.80 -15.94
CA PRO A 195 -0.32 -2.71 -16.86
C PRO A 195 -0.29 -1.33 -16.23
N MET A 196 -1.01 -1.12 -15.13
CA MET A 196 -1.14 0.20 -14.50
C MET A 196 0.20 0.73 -13.98
N HIS A 197 0.97 -0.10 -13.29
CA HIS A 197 2.27 0.32 -12.75
C HIS A 197 3.30 0.60 -13.87
N THR A 198 3.22 -0.13 -14.99
CA THR A 198 4.05 0.15 -16.17
C THR A 198 3.69 1.47 -16.83
N ILE A 199 2.39 1.76 -16.97
CA ILE A 199 1.92 3.05 -17.48
C ILE A 199 2.50 4.18 -16.63
N PHE A 200 2.41 4.07 -15.30
CA PHE A 200 2.92 5.08 -14.39
C PHE A 200 4.44 5.22 -14.46
N TYR A 201 5.16 4.11 -14.56
CA TYR A 201 6.62 4.13 -14.72
C TYR A 201 7.05 4.83 -16.01
N VAL A 202 6.36 4.58 -17.13
CA VAL A 202 6.66 5.22 -18.42
C VAL A 202 6.21 6.68 -18.46
N TRP A 203 5.06 7.00 -17.88
CA TRP A 203 4.60 8.39 -17.75
C TRP A 203 5.56 9.24 -16.94
N LYS A 204 6.17 8.70 -15.88
CA LYS A 204 7.21 9.42 -15.15
C LYS A 204 8.47 9.70 -16.01
N GLN A 205 8.74 8.87 -17.02
CA GLN A 205 9.81 9.13 -18.00
C GLN A 205 9.39 10.19 -19.03
N LEU A 206 8.14 10.15 -19.49
CA LEU A 206 7.60 11.13 -20.45
C LEU A 206 7.36 12.51 -19.81
N ASN A 207 6.98 12.55 -18.54
CA ASN A 207 6.66 13.76 -17.79
C ASN A 207 7.23 13.68 -16.35
N PRO A 208 8.54 13.91 -16.16
CA PRO A 208 9.20 13.78 -14.86
C PRO A 208 8.68 14.74 -13.78
N GLU A 209 8.17 15.89 -14.20
CA GLU A 209 7.67 16.95 -13.29
C GLU A 209 6.19 16.76 -12.88
N ALA A 210 5.55 15.65 -13.30
CA ALA A 210 4.17 15.37 -12.94
C ALA A 210 4.03 15.15 -11.42
N PRO A 211 3.24 15.98 -10.69
CA PRO A 211 3.18 15.92 -9.24
C PRO A 211 2.38 14.71 -8.71
N ASN A 212 1.45 14.16 -9.50
CA ASN A 212 0.71 12.95 -9.18
C ASN A 212 0.28 12.22 -10.46
N LEU A 213 0.56 10.92 -10.54
CA LEU A 213 0.22 10.08 -11.69
C LEU A 213 -1.23 9.57 -11.65
N PHE A 214 -1.90 9.62 -10.51
CA PHE A 214 -3.33 9.30 -10.36
C PHE A 214 -4.14 10.59 -10.27
N THR A 215 -4.26 11.34 -11.37
CA THR A 215 -4.87 12.68 -11.35
C THR A 215 -6.02 12.82 -12.35
N THR A 216 -6.89 13.80 -12.09
CA THR A 216 -7.95 14.23 -13.01
C THR A 216 -7.45 15.16 -14.12
N ARG A 217 -6.18 15.60 -14.08
CA ARG A 217 -5.59 16.44 -15.13
C ARG A 217 -5.59 15.71 -16.46
N SER A 218 -5.79 16.47 -17.53
CA SER A 218 -5.65 15.94 -18.89
C SER A 218 -4.25 15.39 -19.11
N ARG A 219 -4.18 14.25 -19.79
CA ARG A 219 -2.93 13.64 -20.20
C ARG A 219 -2.44 14.27 -21.50
N THR A 220 -1.12 14.28 -21.66
CA THR A 220 -0.47 14.65 -22.92
C THR A 220 -0.81 13.63 -24.00
N SER A 221 -0.67 14.02 -25.27
CA SER A 221 -0.90 13.11 -26.40
C SER A 221 0.02 11.89 -26.35
N GLU A 222 1.29 12.08 -25.97
CA GLU A 222 2.29 10.99 -25.87
C GLU A 222 1.93 9.99 -24.77
N GLU A 223 1.50 10.46 -23.60
CA GLU A 223 1.03 9.61 -22.50
C GLU A 223 -0.18 8.77 -22.94
N LEU A 224 -1.12 9.36 -23.68
CA LEU A 224 -2.29 8.64 -24.21
C LEU A 224 -1.90 7.63 -25.28
N GLU A 225 -1.10 8.04 -26.26
CA GLU A 225 -0.64 7.17 -27.34
C GLU A 225 0.10 5.95 -26.82
N TYR A 226 0.93 6.11 -25.78
CA TYR A 226 1.58 5.00 -25.09
C TYR A 226 0.57 3.95 -24.60
N VAL A 227 -0.45 4.38 -23.85
CA VAL A 227 -1.46 3.47 -23.31
C VAL A 227 -2.26 2.80 -24.44
N VAL A 228 -2.72 3.59 -25.41
CA VAL A 228 -3.58 3.14 -26.52
C VAL A 228 -2.89 2.09 -27.40
N ASN A 229 -1.58 2.22 -27.60
CA ASN A 229 -0.85 1.46 -28.62
C ASN A 229 0.12 0.42 -28.05
N ASN A 230 0.58 0.59 -26.81
CA ASN A 230 1.70 -0.19 -26.28
C ASN A 230 1.37 -1.04 -25.04
N VAL A 231 0.26 -0.82 -24.33
CA VAL A 231 -0.04 -1.58 -23.10
C VAL A 231 -1.25 -2.49 -23.27
N PHE A 232 -1.07 -3.79 -23.00
CA PHE A 232 -2.08 -4.83 -23.21
C PHE A 232 -2.27 -5.72 -21.97
N GLY A 233 -3.49 -6.24 -21.81
CA GLY A 233 -3.83 -7.18 -20.74
C GLY A 233 -4.81 -8.25 -21.24
N ILE A 234 -4.59 -9.50 -20.84
CA ILE A 234 -5.51 -10.61 -21.08
C ILE A 234 -5.82 -11.28 -19.75
N ASP A 235 -7.10 -11.51 -19.50
CA ASP A 235 -7.54 -12.38 -18.41
C ASP A 235 -8.79 -13.14 -18.84
N PHE A 236 -9.05 -14.30 -18.25
CA PHE A 236 -10.23 -15.11 -18.60
C PHE A 236 -11.47 -14.73 -17.77
N SER A 237 -11.30 -14.01 -16.66
CA SER A 237 -12.37 -13.57 -15.77
C SER A 237 -12.92 -12.22 -16.21
N GLU A 238 -14.18 -12.20 -16.67
CA GLU A 238 -14.87 -10.96 -17.09
C GLU A 238 -14.90 -9.89 -16.00
N LYS A 239 -15.07 -10.30 -14.73
CA LYS A 239 -15.06 -9.38 -13.57
C LYS A 239 -13.68 -8.72 -13.41
N SER A 240 -12.61 -9.50 -13.50
CA SER A 240 -11.23 -9.00 -13.37
C SER A 240 -10.91 -8.04 -14.51
N VAL A 241 -11.25 -8.42 -15.75
CA VAL A 241 -11.12 -7.58 -16.95
C VAL A 241 -11.87 -6.26 -16.79
N ARG A 242 -13.09 -6.27 -16.26
CA ARG A 242 -13.85 -5.02 -16.03
C ARG A 242 -13.19 -4.09 -15.03
N VAL A 243 -12.63 -4.62 -13.94
CA VAL A 243 -11.87 -3.81 -12.99
C VAL A 243 -10.62 -3.24 -13.64
N GLY A 244 -9.85 -4.06 -14.36
CA GLY A 244 -8.65 -3.59 -15.07
C GLY A 244 -8.97 -2.51 -16.11
N ARG A 245 -10.07 -2.66 -16.86
CA ARG A 245 -10.56 -1.62 -17.79
C ARG A 245 -10.92 -0.34 -17.07
N MET A 246 -11.58 -0.43 -15.92
CA MET A 246 -11.93 0.76 -15.14
C MET A 246 -10.69 1.46 -14.56
N LEU A 247 -9.68 0.72 -14.11
CA LEU A 247 -8.41 1.31 -13.70
C LEU A 247 -7.69 2.01 -14.87
N ASN A 248 -7.74 1.42 -16.07
CA ASN A 248 -7.23 2.04 -17.28
C ASN A 248 -8.02 3.29 -17.73
N ILE A 249 -9.21 3.57 -17.18
CA ILE A 249 -9.89 4.86 -17.39
C ILE A 249 -9.08 6.00 -16.80
N ILE A 250 -8.50 5.79 -15.63
CA ILE A 250 -7.60 6.78 -15.03
C ILE A 250 -6.38 7.02 -15.93
N ALA A 251 -5.97 5.99 -16.68
CA ALA A 251 -4.87 6.07 -17.64
C ALA A 251 -5.21 6.83 -18.95
N GLY A 252 -6.46 7.25 -19.18
CA GLY A 252 -6.84 8.14 -20.29
C GLY A 252 -7.28 7.48 -21.62
N ASP A 253 -6.85 6.25 -21.94
CA ASP A 253 -7.38 5.46 -23.10
C ASP A 253 -8.67 4.70 -22.76
N GLY A 254 -8.98 4.55 -21.48
CA GLY A 254 -10.31 4.13 -21.06
C GLY A 254 -10.55 2.64 -20.93
N HIS A 255 -9.96 1.75 -21.75
CA HIS A 255 -10.39 0.33 -21.79
C HIS A 255 -9.87 -0.55 -22.94
N THR A 256 -9.22 -0.01 -23.99
CA THR A 256 -9.22 -0.67 -25.32
C THR A 256 -8.46 -2.00 -25.35
N ASN A 257 -7.37 -2.12 -24.60
CA ASN A 257 -6.40 -3.21 -24.73
C ASN A 257 -6.43 -4.26 -23.61
N VAL A 258 -7.48 -4.25 -22.77
CA VAL A 258 -7.71 -5.29 -21.75
C VAL A 258 -8.86 -6.18 -22.21
N ILE A 259 -8.57 -7.46 -22.44
CA ILE A 259 -9.41 -8.35 -23.25
C ILE A 259 -9.73 -9.63 -22.46
N GLU A 260 -10.99 -10.03 -22.48
CA GLU A 260 -11.43 -11.31 -21.93
C GLU A 260 -11.08 -12.46 -22.89
N LEU A 261 -10.01 -13.21 -22.60
CA LEU A 261 -9.60 -14.40 -23.35
C LEU A 261 -8.96 -15.45 -22.42
N ASN A 262 -9.12 -16.73 -22.75
CA ASN A 262 -8.33 -17.80 -22.14
C ASN A 262 -6.96 -17.90 -22.83
N THR A 263 -5.91 -17.42 -22.16
CA THR A 263 -4.54 -17.38 -22.68
C THR A 263 -4.01 -18.76 -23.11
N LEU A 264 -4.41 -19.83 -22.42
CA LEU A 264 -3.93 -21.18 -22.69
C LEU A 264 -4.69 -21.89 -23.83
N ASP A 265 -5.87 -21.41 -24.23
CA ASP A 265 -6.72 -22.01 -25.28
C ASP A 265 -6.77 -21.15 -26.56
N TYR A 266 -5.61 -20.62 -26.95
CA TYR A 266 -5.51 -19.62 -28.02
C TYR A 266 -5.93 -20.12 -29.41
N SER A 267 -5.90 -21.43 -29.66
CA SER A 267 -6.37 -22.01 -30.92
C SER A 267 -7.88 -21.89 -31.11
N ASN A 268 -8.63 -21.60 -30.05
CA ASN A 268 -10.09 -21.48 -30.09
C ASN A 268 -10.59 -20.04 -29.92
N TRP A 269 -9.72 -19.03 -29.86
CA TRP A 269 -10.15 -17.66 -29.55
C TRP A 269 -11.28 -17.14 -30.45
N LYS A 270 -11.17 -17.30 -31.78
CA LYS A 270 -12.27 -16.84 -32.66
C LYS A 270 -13.55 -17.63 -32.43
N LYS A 271 -13.44 -18.95 -32.33
CA LYS A 271 -14.59 -19.84 -32.15
C LYS A 271 -15.31 -19.58 -30.82
N SER A 272 -14.55 -19.38 -29.75
CA SER A 272 -15.06 -19.26 -28.37
C SER A 272 -15.58 -17.86 -28.04
N TYR A 273 -15.02 -16.81 -28.66
CA TYR A 273 -15.32 -15.42 -28.25
C TYR A 273 -15.90 -14.58 -29.37
N THR A 274 -15.33 -14.63 -30.58
CA THR A 274 -15.69 -13.65 -31.63
C THR A 274 -17.08 -13.85 -32.22
N SER A 275 -17.77 -14.96 -31.95
CA SER A 275 -19.18 -15.14 -32.32
C SER A 275 -20.17 -14.52 -31.33
N ILE A 276 -19.70 -14.09 -30.15
CA ILE A 276 -20.53 -13.55 -29.08
C ILE A 276 -20.66 -12.04 -29.26
N GLU A 277 -21.85 -11.57 -29.64
CA GLU A 277 -22.12 -10.14 -29.88
C GLU A 277 -21.73 -9.26 -28.68
N LYS A 278 -22.14 -9.65 -27.46
CA LYS A 278 -21.80 -8.93 -26.22
C LYS A 278 -20.28 -8.83 -25.98
N TRP A 279 -19.52 -9.83 -26.41
CA TRP A 279 -18.06 -9.83 -26.30
C TRP A 279 -17.46 -8.90 -27.35
N GLN A 280 -17.94 -8.95 -28.60
CA GLN A 280 -17.49 -8.07 -29.67
C GLN A 280 -17.70 -6.59 -29.34
N GLU A 281 -18.89 -6.22 -28.83
CA GLU A 281 -19.19 -4.85 -28.41
C GLU A 281 -18.17 -4.29 -27.41
N LYS A 282 -17.60 -5.16 -26.58
CA LYS A 282 -16.66 -4.80 -25.53
C LYS A 282 -15.21 -4.85 -26.01
N TYR A 283 -14.80 -5.90 -26.71
CA TYR A 283 -13.39 -6.29 -26.82
C TYR A 283 -12.85 -6.36 -28.25
N GLN A 284 -13.71 -6.23 -29.26
CA GLN A 284 -13.31 -6.41 -30.66
C GLN A 284 -12.17 -5.47 -31.07
N ALA A 285 -12.22 -4.19 -30.66
CA ALA A 285 -11.18 -3.21 -31.01
C ALA A 285 -9.80 -3.61 -30.47
N GLY A 286 -9.72 -3.97 -29.18
CA GLY A 286 -8.49 -4.47 -28.57
C GLY A 286 -8.01 -5.77 -29.18
N PHE A 287 -8.93 -6.70 -29.46
CA PHE A 287 -8.61 -7.98 -30.07
C PHE A 287 -8.03 -7.84 -31.48
N LEU A 288 -8.52 -6.90 -32.27
CA LEU A 288 -7.95 -6.61 -33.60
C LEU A 288 -6.53 -6.06 -33.50
N LYS A 289 -6.27 -5.15 -32.56
CA LYS A 289 -4.91 -4.65 -32.28
C LYS A 289 -3.98 -5.78 -31.84
N LEU A 290 -4.39 -6.59 -30.87
CA LEU A 290 -3.64 -7.76 -30.40
C LEU A 290 -3.37 -8.73 -31.55
N SER A 291 -4.39 -9.05 -32.34
CA SER A 291 -4.29 -9.93 -33.50
C SER A 291 -3.34 -9.40 -34.58
N GLY A 292 -3.23 -8.09 -34.72
CA GLY A 292 -2.29 -7.42 -35.62
C GLY A 292 -0.83 -7.58 -35.19
N MET A 293 -0.57 -7.78 -33.89
CA MET A 293 0.77 -8.03 -33.34
C MET A 293 1.20 -9.51 -33.43
N SER A 294 0.38 -10.37 -34.01
CA SER A 294 0.76 -11.74 -34.33
C SER A 294 2.00 -11.76 -35.22
N SER A 295 2.95 -12.64 -34.91
CA SER A 295 4.09 -12.94 -35.78
C SER A 295 3.67 -13.59 -37.10
N ASN A 296 2.47 -14.18 -37.15
CA ASN A 296 1.89 -14.85 -38.31
C ASN A 296 0.58 -14.17 -38.73
N SER A 297 0.55 -12.83 -38.81
CA SER A 297 -0.66 -12.04 -39.10
C SER A 297 -1.36 -12.39 -40.43
N ASN A 298 -0.67 -13.05 -41.36
CA ASN A 298 -1.21 -13.39 -42.68
C ASN A 298 -1.93 -14.75 -42.74
N THR A 299 -1.81 -15.59 -41.70
CA THR A 299 -2.47 -16.91 -41.71
C THR A 299 -3.91 -16.83 -41.17
N HIS A 300 -4.77 -17.66 -41.73
CA HIS A 300 -6.16 -17.86 -41.27
C HIS A 300 -6.29 -18.99 -40.25
N ASP A 301 -5.26 -19.83 -40.09
CA ASP A 301 -5.21 -20.88 -39.07
C ASP A 301 -4.95 -20.26 -37.69
N ASP A 302 -5.95 -20.26 -36.82
CA ASP A 302 -5.87 -19.67 -35.48
C ASP A 302 -4.73 -20.26 -34.64
N LYS A 303 -4.42 -21.56 -34.82
CA LYS A 303 -3.31 -22.21 -34.11
C LYS A 303 -1.98 -21.59 -34.50
N LYS A 304 -1.78 -21.21 -35.76
CA LYS A 304 -0.55 -20.55 -36.22
C LYS A 304 -0.57 -19.05 -35.95
N ARG A 305 -1.73 -18.43 -36.18
CA ARG A 305 -1.93 -16.98 -36.03
C ARG A 305 -1.69 -16.54 -34.59
N PHE A 306 -2.29 -17.22 -33.62
CA PHE A 306 -2.19 -16.80 -32.21
C PHE A 306 -1.10 -17.54 -31.44
N HIS A 307 -0.21 -18.28 -32.13
CA HIS A 307 0.90 -18.97 -31.50
C HIS A 307 1.90 -18.00 -30.89
N SER A 308 2.41 -17.03 -31.67
CA SER A 308 3.45 -16.10 -31.23
C SER A 308 3.15 -14.64 -31.57
N PHE A 309 3.66 -13.73 -30.73
CA PHE A 309 3.46 -12.28 -30.83
C PHE A 309 4.79 -11.52 -30.75
N LYS A 310 4.71 -10.19 -30.87
CA LYS A 310 5.87 -9.29 -30.98
C LYS A 310 5.95 -8.29 -29.81
N PHE A 311 5.80 -8.76 -28.57
CA PHE A 311 5.92 -7.90 -27.39
C PHE A 311 7.37 -7.77 -26.93
N ASP A 312 7.73 -6.56 -26.47
CA ASP A 312 9.02 -6.24 -25.87
C ASP A 312 9.11 -6.73 -24.44
N ILE A 313 8.01 -6.59 -23.71
CA ILE A 313 7.93 -6.82 -22.26
C ILE A 313 6.72 -7.68 -21.95
N LEU A 314 6.92 -8.68 -21.09
CA LEU A 314 5.83 -9.43 -20.48
C LEU A 314 5.99 -9.48 -18.98
N MET A 315 4.95 -9.09 -18.25
CA MET A 315 4.90 -9.29 -16.80
C MET A 315 3.61 -10.00 -16.46
N ALA A 316 3.71 -11.09 -15.70
CA ALA A 316 2.54 -11.89 -15.37
C ALA A 316 2.68 -12.58 -14.02
N ASN A 317 1.54 -12.79 -13.37
CA ASN A 317 1.39 -13.70 -12.25
C ASN A 317 0.36 -14.79 -12.60
N PRO A 318 0.78 -15.85 -13.31
CA PRO A 318 -0.10 -16.94 -13.69
C PRO A 318 -0.71 -17.66 -12.47
N PRO A 319 -1.87 -18.33 -12.63
CA PRO A 319 -2.47 -19.10 -11.54
C PRO A 319 -1.53 -20.22 -11.05
N PHE A 320 -1.28 -20.27 -9.74
CA PHE A 320 -0.34 -21.21 -9.13
C PHE A 320 -0.90 -22.63 -8.96
N ALA A 321 -2.22 -22.78 -9.02
CA ALA A 321 -2.90 -24.04 -8.70
C ALA A 321 -3.77 -24.56 -9.84
N GLY A 322 -3.88 -25.89 -9.85
CA GLY A 322 -4.75 -26.64 -10.73
C GLY A 322 -4.05 -27.08 -12.02
N ASP A 323 -4.27 -28.35 -12.35
CA ASP A 323 -3.80 -28.97 -13.57
C ASP A 323 -4.84 -28.87 -14.69
N LEU A 324 -4.37 -28.83 -15.93
CA LEU A 324 -5.16 -29.19 -17.09
C LEU A 324 -5.04 -30.68 -17.35
N ASP A 325 -6.17 -31.38 -17.45
CA ASP A 325 -6.29 -32.77 -17.86
C ASP A 325 -6.84 -32.94 -19.29
N ASN A 326 -7.34 -31.85 -19.89
CA ASN A 326 -7.76 -31.81 -21.28
C ASN A 326 -6.56 -31.81 -22.24
N LYS A 327 -6.19 -33.00 -22.74
CA LYS A 327 -5.10 -33.19 -23.70
C LYS A 327 -5.21 -32.33 -24.97
N GLU A 328 -6.41 -32.00 -25.42
CA GLU A 328 -6.61 -31.16 -26.60
C GLU A 328 -6.12 -29.72 -26.38
N GLN A 329 -6.21 -29.21 -25.15
CA GLN A 329 -5.72 -27.88 -24.78
C GLN A 329 -4.20 -27.85 -24.68
N PHE A 330 -3.57 -28.83 -24.04
CA PHE A 330 -2.13 -28.78 -23.79
C PHE A 330 -1.28 -29.46 -24.87
N LYS A 331 -1.86 -30.18 -25.85
CA LYS A 331 -1.08 -30.82 -26.94
C LYS A 331 -0.38 -29.83 -27.88
N ILE A 332 -0.82 -28.58 -27.88
CA ILE A 332 -0.23 -27.52 -28.70
C ILE A 332 1.06 -26.97 -28.10
N TYR A 333 1.38 -27.34 -26.85
CA TYR A 333 2.56 -26.92 -26.10
C TYR A 333 3.63 -28.02 -26.06
N GLU A 334 4.89 -27.61 -26.08
CA GLU A 334 6.06 -28.48 -25.87
C GLU A 334 6.10 -28.98 -24.42
N LEU A 335 5.89 -28.10 -23.44
CA LEU A 335 5.81 -28.44 -22.01
C LEU A 335 4.56 -29.28 -21.67
N GLY A 336 3.63 -29.41 -22.61
CA GLY A 336 2.52 -30.39 -22.55
C GLY A 336 2.97 -31.85 -22.68
N LYS A 337 4.23 -32.08 -23.06
CA LYS A 337 4.83 -33.39 -23.30
C LYS A 337 5.93 -33.67 -22.27
N ASN A 338 6.19 -34.95 -22.01
CA ASN A 338 7.30 -35.39 -21.18
C ASN A 338 8.61 -35.44 -21.99
N SER A 339 9.72 -35.80 -21.32
CA SER A 339 11.05 -35.96 -21.92
C SER A 339 11.13 -36.98 -23.07
N LYS A 340 10.15 -37.88 -23.20
CA LYS A 340 10.04 -38.84 -24.32
C LYS A 340 9.14 -38.34 -25.45
N GLY A 341 8.73 -37.07 -25.42
CA GLY A 341 7.83 -36.46 -26.40
C GLY A 341 6.37 -36.93 -26.32
N LYS A 342 6.00 -37.73 -25.32
CA LYS A 342 4.62 -38.19 -25.12
C LYS A 342 3.82 -37.17 -24.32
N LEU A 343 2.56 -36.94 -24.69
CA LEU A 343 1.65 -36.08 -23.94
C LEU A 343 1.50 -36.57 -22.50
N GLN A 344 1.60 -35.63 -21.56
CA GLN A 344 1.35 -35.91 -20.15
C GLN A 344 -0.14 -36.17 -19.90
N ASN A 345 -0.48 -36.73 -18.74
CA ASN A 345 -1.90 -36.92 -18.36
C ASN A 345 -2.51 -35.65 -17.77
N LYS A 346 -1.69 -34.91 -17.03
CA LYS A 346 -2.03 -33.64 -16.39
C LYS A 346 -0.81 -32.73 -16.44
N VAL A 347 -1.02 -31.44 -16.61
CA VAL A 347 0.06 -30.43 -16.61
C VAL A 347 -0.41 -29.22 -15.83
N GLY A 348 0.45 -28.72 -14.95
CA GLY A 348 0.18 -27.48 -14.20
C GLY A 348 -0.01 -26.30 -15.15
N ARG A 349 -1.01 -25.46 -14.87
CA ARG A 349 -1.25 -24.24 -15.67
C ARG A 349 -0.04 -23.32 -15.67
N ASP A 350 0.57 -23.14 -14.50
CA ASP A 350 1.81 -22.38 -14.30
C ASP A 350 2.92 -22.79 -15.28
N ILE A 351 3.08 -24.10 -15.52
CA ILE A 351 4.06 -24.66 -16.48
C ILE A 351 3.73 -24.22 -17.91
N LEU A 352 2.47 -24.35 -18.34
CA LEU A 352 2.07 -23.98 -19.70
C LEU A 352 2.14 -22.47 -19.94
N PHE A 353 1.91 -21.67 -18.89
CA PHE A 353 2.09 -20.22 -18.94
C PHE A 353 3.55 -19.81 -19.18
N ILE A 354 4.55 -20.59 -18.74
CA ILE A 354 5.96 -20.32 -19.07
C ILE A 354 6.17 -20.32 -20.58
N GLU A 355 5.80 -21.41 -21.25
CA GLU A 355 5.91 -21.52 -22.71
C GLU A 355 5.02 -20.48 -23.40
N ARG A 356 3.78 -20.31 -22.94
CA ARG A 356 2.86 -19.36 -23.54
C ARG A 356 3.41 -17.94 -23.50
N ASN A 357 3.93 -17.50 -22.36
CA ASN A 357 4.50 -16.17 -22.20
C ASN A 357 5.75 -15.97 -23.07
N LEU A 358 6.63 -16.97 -23.17
CA LEU A 358 7.78 -16.91 -24.09
C LEU A 358 7.36 -16.82 -25.56
N ASN A 359 6.20 -17.37 -25.93
CA ASN A 359 5.65 -17.22 -27.28
C ASN A 359 5.13 -15.80 -27.55
N PHE A 360 4.70 -15.05 -26.53
CA PHE A 360 4.29 -13.65 -26.68
C PHE A 360 5.48 -12.70 -26.89
N LEU A 361 6.66 -13.04 -26.37
CA LEU A 361 7.86 -12.22 -26.50
C LEU A 361 8.49 -12.32 -27.90
N LYS A 362 8.85 -11.16 -28.45
CA LYS A 362 9.76 -11.08 -29.59
C LYS A 362 11.19 -11.52 -29.19
N PRO A 363 12.04 -11.98 -30.12
CA PRO A 363 13.47 -12.15 -29.87
C PRO A 363 14.09 -10.89 -29.24
N GLY A 364 14.86 -11.05 -28.16
CA GLY A 364 15.42 -9.94 -27.37
C GLY A 364 14.44 -9.30 -26.38
N GLY A 365 13.15 -9.63 -26.45
CA GLY A 365 12.15 -9.23 -25.45
C GLY A 365 12.40 -9.88 -24.09
N ARG A 366 11.88 -9.26 -23.03
CA ARG A 366 12.16 -9.62 -21.64
C ARG A 366 10.89 -9.82 -20.82
N MET A 367 10.98 -10.67 -19.80
CA MET A 367 9.84 -11.04 -18.98
C MET A 367 10.18 -11.13 -17.50
N ALA A 368 9.22 -10.76 -16.66
CA ALA A 368 9.17 -11.11 -15.25
C ALA A 368 7.91 -11.96 -14.99
N VAL A 369 8.07 -13.17 -14.46
CA VAL A 369 6.95 -14.06 -14.17
C VAL A 369 7.02 -14.58 -12.74
N VAL A 370 5.93 -14.45 -12.00
CA VAL A 370 5.81 -15.00 -10.65
C VAL A 370 5.43 -16.48 -10.75
N LEU A 371 6.21 -17.35 -10.11
CA LEU A 371 5.99 -18.80 -10.12
C LEU A 371 6.21 -19.40 -8.72
N PRO A 372 5.63 -20.58 -8.43
CA PRO A 372 5.98 -21.34 -7.22
C PRO A 372 7.48 -21.65 -7.17
N GLN A 373 8.10 -21.48 -6.00
CA GLN A 373 9.55 -21.67 -5.85
C GLN A 373 10.00 -23.10 -6.24
N GLY A 374 9.10 -24.08 -6.07
CA GLY A 374 9.28 -25.48 -6.49
C GLY A 374 9.79 -25.64 -7.93
N ARG A 375 9.35 -24.79 -8.85
CA ARG A 375 9.74 -24.86 -10.28
C ARG A 375 11.23 -24.61 -10.49
N PHE A 376 11.86 -23.86 -9.57
CA PHE A 376 13.27 -23.48 -9.68
C PHE A 376 14.21 -24.45 -8.97
N ASN A 377 13.74 -25.24 -8.00
CA ASN A 377 14.62 -26.08 -7.17
C ASN A 377 14.31 -27.58 -7.23
N ASN A 378 13.10 -28.00 -7.61
CA ASN A 378 12.74 -29.42 -7.65
C ASN A 378 13.52 -30.15 -8.75
N ALA A 379 14.06 -31.33 -8.43
CA ALA A 379 14.80 -32.17 -9.38
C ALA A 379 13.92 -32.63 -10.56
N ASN A 380 12.64 -32.99 -10.28
CA ASN A 380 11.69 -33.43 -11.31
C ASN A 380 11.30 -32.32 -12.29
N ASP A 381 11.46 -31.05 -11.91
CA ASP A 381 11.14 -29.88 -12.74
C ASP A 381 12.35 -29.39 -13.58
N ARG A 382 13.45 -30.16 -13.63
CA ARG A 382 14.64 -29.82 -14.42
C ARG A 382 14.31 -29.51 -15.88
N TYR A 383 13.43 -30.29 -16.50
CA TYR A 383 13.03 -30.10 -17.90
C TYR A 383 12.43 -28.70 -18.18
N ILE A 384 11.79 -28.08 -17.18
CA ILE A 384 11.25 -26.72 -17.29
C ILE A 384 12.40 -25.71 -17.35
N ARG A 385 13.41 -25.89 -16.49
CA ARG A 385 14.60 -25.04 -16.46
C ARG A 385 15.42 -25.19 -17.74
N ASP A 386 15.59 -26.42 -18.23
CA ASP A 386 16.26 -26.71 -19.50
C ASP A 386 15.52 -26.02 -20.67
N TYR A 387 14.19 -26.11 -20.70
CA TYR A 387 13.36 -25.43 -21.69
C TYR A 387 13.51 -23.89 -21.67
N ILE A 388 13.55 -23.30 -20.47
CA ILE A 388 13.76 -21.85 -20.31
C ILE A 388 15.16 -21.45 -20.80
N ALA A 389 16.20 -22.14 -20.31
CA ALA A 389 17.60 -21.83 -20.63
C ALA A 389 17.93 -22.03 -22.12
N GLU A 390 17.26 -22.98 -22.78
CA GLU A 390 17.37 -23.17 -24.23
C GLU A 390 16.97 -21.91 -25.00
N LYS A 391 15.89 -21.24 -24.56
CA LYS A 391 15.19 -20.17 -25.29
C LYS A 391 15.52 -18.76 -24.79
N CYS A 392 15.95 -18.63 -23.54
CA CYS A 392 16.21 -17.34 -22.91
C CYS A 392 17.47 -17.33 -22.04
N ARG A 393 18.06 -16.15 -21.90
CA ARG A 393 18.96 -15.80 -20.81
C ARG A 393 18.16 -15.69 -19.53
N ILE A 394 18.57 -16.38 -18.48
CA ILE A 394 18.06 -16.14 -17.13
C ILE A 394 18.77 -14.92 -16.58
N LEU A 395 18.03 -13.84 -16.32
CA LEU A 395 18.59 -12.59 -15.83
C LEU A 395 18.67 -12.60 -14.31
N ALA A 396 17.57 -12.98 -13.66
CA ALA A 396 17.46 -13.01 -12.22
C ALA A 396 16.44 -14.01 -11.71
N VAL A 397 16.64 -14.49 -10.48
CA VAL A 397 15.63 -15.21 -9.68
C VAL A 397 15.54 -14.54 -8.32
N VAL A 398 14.39 -13.94 -8.03
CA VAL A 398 14.13 -13.25 -6.76
C VAL A 398 13.15 -14.06 -5.92
N GLY A 399 13.64 -14.66 -4.83
CA GLY A 399 12.81 -15.36 -3.86
C GLY A 399 11.98 -14.39 -3.03
N LEU A 400 10.66 -14.59 -2.97
CA LEU A 400 9.76 -13.75 -2.18
C LEU A 400 9.55 -14.34 -0.77
N HIS A 401 9.30 -13.47 0.20
CA HIS A 401 8.98 -13.88 1.57
C HIS A 401 7.65 -14.69 1.57
N GLU A 402 7.54 -15.71 2.42
CA GLU A 402 6.39 -16.65 2.41
C GLU A 402 5.02 -15.98 2.66
N ASN A 403 5.02 -14.86 3.38
CA ASN A 403 3.81 -14.12 3.72
C ASN A 403 3.31 -13.20 2.60
N VAL A 404 4.07 -12.99 1.52
CA VAL A 404 3.74 -12.01 0.46
C VAL A 404 2.33 -12.24 -0.12
N PHE A 405 1.96 -13.50 -0.36
CA PHE A 405 0.66 -13.87 -0.92
C PHE A 405 -0.39 -14.28 0.12
N LYS A 406 -0.11 -14.15 1.42
CA LYS A 406 -1.13 -14.33 2.47
C LYS A 406 -2.19 -13.21 2.41
N PRO A 407 -3.43 -13.48 2.85
CA PRO A 407 -3.94 -14.74 3.37
C PRO A 407 -4.31 -15.77 2.29
N HIS A 408 -4.13 -15.46 1.00
CA HIS A 408 -4.66 -16.27 -0.08
C HIS A 408 -3.90 -17.59 -0.29
N THR A 409 -2.57 -17.58 -0.14
CA THR A 409 -1.75 -18.79 -0.17
C THR A 409 -0.49 -18.64 0.68
N GLY A 410 -0.05 -19.75 1.27
CA GLY A 410 1.26 -19.87 1.92
C GLY A 410 2.33 -20.46 1.00
N THR A 411 2.04 -20.63 -0.29
CA THR A 411 3.02 -21.16 -1.25
C THR A 411 4.17 -20.16 -1.39
N LYS A 412 5.39 -20.62 -1.14
CA LYS A 412 6.59 -19.81 -1.37
C LYS A 412 6.80 -19.61 -2.87
N THR A 413 6.97 -18.36 -3.27
CA THR A 413 7.03 -17.95 -4.67
C THR A 413 8.35 -17.27 -4.99
N SER A 414 8.67 -17.19 -6.27
CA SER A 414 9.81 -16.41 -6.76
C SER A 414 9.45 -15.74 -8.07
N VAL A 415 10.12 -14.62 -8.36
CA VAL A 415 10.00 -13.94 -9.64
C VAL A 415 11.19 -14.34 -10.52
N LEU A 416 10.89 -14.91 -11.68
CA LEU A 416 11.87 -15.23 -12.71
C LEU A 416 11.95 -14.09 -13.71
N PHE A 417 13.15 -13.56 -13.92
CA PHE A 417 13.45 -12.58 -14.96
C PHE A 417 14.24 -13.25 -16.07
N VAL A 418 13.79 -13.09 -17.31
CA VAL A 418 14.45 -13.65 -18.51
C VAL A 418 14.48 -12.66 -19.66
N GLN A 419 15.43 -12.84 -20.57
CA GLN A 419 15.45 -12.18 -21.88
C GLN A 419 15.63 -13.22 -22.97
N LYS A 420 14.77 -13.18 -23.99
CA LYS A 420 14.79 -14.15 -25.08
C LYS A 420 16.07 -14.00 -25.90
N TRP A 421 16.73 -15.12 -26.20
CA TRP A 421 17.95 -15.09 -26.99
C TRP A 421 17.70 -14.46 -28.37
N THR A 422 18.71 -13.77 -28.89
CA THR A 422 18.75 -13.27 -30.27
C THR A 422 19.86 -13.96 -31.04
N ASP A 423 19.65 -14.09 -32.35
CA ASP A 423 20.68 -14.48 -33.30
C ASP A 423 20.52 -13.68 -34.59
N GLU A 424 21.48 -13.78 -35.51
CA GLU A 424 21.46 -13.04 -36.79
C GLU A 424 20.26 -13.42 -37.67
N ARG A 425 19.62 -14.56 -37.43
CA ARG A 425 18.52 -15.10 -38.23
C ARG A 425 17.15 -14.71 -37.69
N CYS A 426 17.08 -14.15 -36.48
CA CYS A 426 15.81 -13.89 -35.82
C CYS A 426 15.06 -12.67 -36.40
N GLY A 427 15.72 -11.83 -37.20
CA GLY A 427 15.13 -10.63 -37.80
C GLY A 427 14.96 -9.44 -36.85
N TYR A 428 15.66 -9.47 -35.69
CA TYR A 428 15.68 -8.40 -34.70
C TYR A 428 17.14 -8.03 -34.37
N PRO A 429 17.39 -6.84 -33.78
CA PRO A 429 18.71 -6.49 -33.27
C PRO A 429 19.27 -7.55 -32.32
N ASN A 430 20.55 -7.88 -32.48
CA ASN A 430 21.22 -8.93 -31.70
C ASN A 430 21.63 -8.43 -30.29
N ILE A 431 20.63 -8.09 -29.48
CA ILE A 431 20.80 -7.44 -28.17
C ILE A 431 20.99 -8.41 -27.00
N CYS A 432 20.74 -9.71 -27.21
CA CYS A 432 20.94 -10.76 -26.21
C CYS A 432 21.42 -12.05 -26.90
N PRO A 433 22.63 -12.08 -27.49
CA PRO A 433 23.16 -13.28 -28.12
C PRO A 433 23.36 -14.40 -27.09
N LYS A 434 23.07 -15.64 -27.50
CA LYS A 434 23.36 -16.83 -26.69
C LYS A 434 24.88 -17.06 -26.61
N PRO A 435 25.48 -17.14 -25.41
CA PRO A 435 26.91 -17.43 -25.29
C PRO A 435 27.25 -18.78 -25.90
N ALA A 436 28.50 -18.92 -26.36
CA ALA A 436 29.03 -20.21 -26.77
C ALA A 436 29.09 -21.16 -25.56
N SER A 437 28.83 -22.44 -25.80
CA SER A 437 29.08 -23.47 -24.80
C SER A 437 30.58 -23.69 -24.61
N ASP A 438 30.98 -24.05 -23.40
CA ASP A 438 32.32 -24.52 -23.09
C ASP A 438 32.59 -25.91 -23.70
N GLU A 439 33.76 -26.47 -23.39
CA GLU A 439 34.20 -27.80 -23.88
C GLU A 439 33.28 -28.95 -23.43
N ASN A 440 32.51 -28.76 -22.35
CA ASN A 440 31.57 -29.73 -21.82
C ASN A 440 30.15 -29.55 -22.39
N GLY A 441 29.92 -28.52 -23.21
CA GLY A 441 28.60 -28.16 -23.72
C GLY A 441 27.80 -27.26 -22.77
N ASP A 442 28.41 -26.77 -21.68
CA ASP A 442 27.76 -25.91 -20.69
C ASP A 442 27.85 -24.44 -21.12
N ILE A 443 26.75 -23.71 -20.95
CA ILE A 443 26.68 -22.28 -21.28
C ILE A 443 26.74 -21.51 -19.98
N ASP A 444 27.85 -20.82 -19.76
CA ASP A 444 28.05 -20.00 -18.56
C ASP A 444 27.75 -18.52 -18.82
N TYR A 445 27.00 -17.93 -17.91
CA TYR A 445 26.74 -16.50 -17.82
C TYR A 445 26.24 -16.16 -16.42
N PRO A 446 26.52 -14.94 -15.93
CA PRO A 446 26.11 -14.57 -14.59
C PRO A 446 24.59 -14.39 -14.50
N ILE A 447 24.02 -14.87 -13.40
CA ILE A 447 22.61 -14.78 -13.04
C ILE A 447 22.50 -14.07 -11.69
N PHE A 448 21.61 -13.09 -11.59
CA PHE A 448 21.37 -12.38 -10.33
C PHE A 448 20.41 -13.17 -9.42
N PHE A 449 20.87 -13.58 -8.25
CA PHE A 449 20.03 -14.22 -7.24
C PHE A 449 19.82 -13.30 -6.05
N ALA A 450 18.57 -13.15 -5.62
CA ALA A 450 18.23 -12.40 -4.42
C ALA A 450 17.07 -13.07 -3.68
N THR A 451 16.90 -12.74 -2.39
CA THR A 451 15.77 -13.19 -1.59
C THR A 451 15.32 -12.04 -0.70
N MET A 452 14.03 -11.74 -0.74
CA MET A 452 13.35 -10.78 0.13
C MET A 452 13.51 -11.22 1.59
N GLN A 453 14.21 -10.42 2.39
CA GLN A 453 14.47 -10.68 3.81
C GLN A 453 13.39 -10.09 4.72
N GLU A 454 12.81 -8.96 4.32
CA GLU A 454 11.89 -8.21 5.17
C GLU A 454 10.43 -8.61 4.90
N PRO A 455 9.66 -8.98 5.93
CA PRO A 455 8.26 -9.36 5.74
C PRO A 455 7.41 -8.12 5.47
N SER A 456 6.68 -8.16 4.36
CA SER A 456 5.65 -7.16 4.02
C SER A 456 4.29 -7.44 4.63
N LYS A 457 4.08 -8.65 5.14
CA LYS A 457 2.85 -9.09 5.80
C LYS A 457 3.17 -9.96 7.01
N ASP A 458 2.31 -9.87 8.02
CA ASP A 458 2.33 -10.77 9.17
C ASP A 458 1.81 -12.17 8.80
N ASN A 459 1.80 -13.08 9.78
CA ASN A 459 1.32 -14.45 9.57
C ASN A 459 -0.18 -14.55 9.26
N SER A 460 -0.96 -13.51 9.56
CA SER A 460 -2.39 -13.40 9.27
C SER A 460 -2.65 -12.80 7.89
N GLY A 461 -1.61 -12.31 7.19
CA GLY A 461 -1.72 -11.65 5.89
C GLY A 461 -1.97 -10.14 5.96
N ASN A 462 -1.87 -9.52 7.14
CA ASN A 462 -2.00 -8.08 7.27
C ASN A 462 -0.70 -7.38 6.88
N LYS A 463 -0.80 -6.27 6.15
CA LYS A 463 0.36 -5.45 5.74
C LYS A 463 1.12 -4.95 6.97
N ILE A 464 2.44 -5.12 6.95
CA ILE A 464 3.36 -4.51 7.91
C ILE A 464 3.81 -3.19 7.30
N TYR A 465 3.57 -2.07 8.00
CA TYR A 465 4.00 -0.75 7.55
C TYR A 465 5.35 -0.40 8.18
N VAL A 466 6.12 0.44 7.49
CA VAL A 466 7.33 1.00 8.07
C VAL A 466 6.97 1.90 9.25
N ASN A 467 7.58 1.62 10.39
CA ASN A 467 7.42 2.39 11.61
C ASN A 467 8.78 2.89 12.10
N GLU A 468 8.77 4.03 12.77
CA GLU A 468 9.88 4.55 13.53
C GLU A 468 9.49 4.65 15.00
N ASN A 469 10.38 4.20 15.87
CA ASN A 469 10.16 4.24 17.31
C ASN A 469 10.82 5.50 17.87
N TYR A 470 10.04 6.28 18.59
CA TYR A 470 10.48 7.48 19.26
C TYR A 470 10.40 7.30 20.77
N VAL A 471 11.18 8.11 21.48
CA VAL A 471 11.07 8.29 22.91
C VAL A 471 10.82 9.76 23.22
N ARG A 472 9.88 10.01 24.14
CA ARG A 472 9.71 11.29 24.80
C ARG A 472 10.35 11.19 26.18
N TRP A 473 11.31 12.06 26.43
CA TRP A 473 12.07 12.11 27.67
C TRP A 473 11.61 13.30 28.52
N THR A 474 11.08 13.01 29.71
CA THR A 474 10.56 14.02 30.63
C THR A 474 11.23 13.94 31.99
N SER A 475 11.50 15.12 32.57
CA SER A 475 11.88 15.27 33.96
C SER A 475 10.82 16.08 34.71
N TYR A 476 10.71 15.83 36.02
CA TYR A 476 9.69 16.41 36.87
C TYR A 476 10.30 17.07 38.10
N GLU A 477 9.90 18.31 38.34
CA GLU A 477 10.22 19.04 39.57
C GLU A 477 8.97 19.15 40.45
N TYR A 478 9.14 18.97 41.76
CA TYR A 478 8.05 19.06 42.74
C TYR A 478 8.29 20.22 43.69
N GLU A 479 7.29 21.08 43.84
CA GLU A 479 7.34 22.23 44.75
C GLU A 479 6.05 22.33 45.55
N THR A 480 6.17 22.28 46.88
CA THR A 480 5.03 22.41 47.78
C THR A 480 4.83 23.88 48.16
N LYS A 481 3.65 24.41 47.86
CA LYS A 481 3.26 25.79 48.15
C LYS A 481 2.06 25.82 49.09
N VAL A 482 1.97 26.91 49.84
CA VAL A 482 0.81 27.21 50.67
C VAL A 482 -0.05 28.22 49.92
N SER A 483 -1.30 27.85 49.65
CA SER A 483 -2.32 28.74 49.12
C SER A 483 -3.29 29.14 50.22
N TYR A 484 -3.63 30.42 50.25
CA TYR A 484 -4.56 31.00 51.20
C TYR A 484 -5.83 31.38 50.44
N ILE A 485 -6.94 30.68 50.69
CA ILE A 485 -8.19 30.86 49.94
C ILE A 485 -9.21 31.53 50.84
N ARG A 486 -9.67 32.73 50.49
CA ARG A 486 -10.70 33.44 51.25
C ARG A 486 -12.06 32.74 51.08
N LYS A 487 -12.75 32.41 52.18
CA LYS A 487 -13.97 31.58 52.12
C LYS A 487 -15.18 32.31 51.55
N SER A 488 -15.24 33.64 51.65
CA SER A 488 -16.39 34.44 51.21
C SER A 488 -16.59 34.41 49.70
N ASP A 489 -15.50 34.45 48.94
CA ASP A 489 -15.51 34.58 47.48
C ASP A 489 -14.62 33.56 46.76
N LYS A 490 -13.94 32.68 47.52
CA LYS A 490 -13.02 31.65 47.03
C LYS A 490 -11.80 32.20 46.29
N ALA A 491 -11.47 33.48 46.48
CA ALA A 491 -10.27 34.08 45.89
C ALA A 491 -8.99 33.56 46.59
N GLU A 492 -7.95 33.29 45.81
CA GLU A 492 -6.61 33.02 46.32
C GLU A 492 -5.91 34.34 46.67
N VAL A 493 -5.41 34.46 47.90
CA VAL A 493 -4.81 35.68 48.45
C VAL A 493 -3.34 35.48 48.80
N THR A 494 -2.61 36.59 48.88
CA THR A 494 -1.19 36.55 49.27
C THR A 494 -1.02 36.19 50.75
N ARG A 495 0.15 35.64 51.10
CA ARG A 495 0.51 35.38 52.51
C ARG A 495 0.39 36.63 53.37
N SER A 496 0.82 37.79 52.86
CA SER A 496 0.74 39.07 53.56
C SER A 496 -0.70 39.49 53.86
N GLU A 497 -1.64 39.26 52.94
CA GLU A 497 -3.07 39.54 53.18
C GLU A 497 -3.66 38.61 54.26
N TYR A 498 -3.31 37.32 54.22
CA TYR A 498 -3.71 36.36 55.25
C TYR A 498 -3.15 36.72 56.64
N ASP A 499 -1.87 37.09 56.71
CA ASP A 499 -1.20 37.41 57.99
C ASP A 499 -1.76 38.68 58.64
N LEU A 500 -2.26 39.63 57.83
CA LEU A 500 -2.93 40.87 58.29
C LEU A 500 -4.43 40.69 58.61
N ALA A 501 -5.01 39.52 58.34
CA ALA A 501 -6.44 39.29 58.55
C ALA A 501 -6.83 39.20 60.03
N LYS A 502 -7.86 39.98 60.44
CA LYS A 502 -8.39 39.97 61.83
C LYS A 502 -8.95 38.61 62.26
N LYS A 503 -9.49 37.82 61.32
CA LYS A 503 -10.05 36.49 61.56
C LYS A 503 -9.46 35.47 60.58
N LYS A 504 -8.43 34.74 61.02
CA LYS A 504 -7.81 33.65 60.23
C LYS A 504 -8.80 32.53 59.86
N SER A 505 -9.90 32.39 60.61
CA SER A 505 -11.00 31.45 60.33
C SER A 505 -11.70 31.69 59.00
N ASP A 506 -11.61 32.90 58.45
CA ASP A 506 -12.29 33.30 57.21
C ASP A 506 -11.53 32.84 55.97
N TYR A 507 -10.35 32.24 56.15
CA TYR A 507 -9.51 31.71 55.10
C TYR A 507 -9.38 30.18 55.26
N LYS A 508 -9.23 29.50 54.13
CA LYS A 508 -8.86 28.10 54.04
C LYS A 508 -7.40 28.06 53.58
N VAL A 509 -6.52 27.62 54.47
CA VAL A 509 -5.12 27.35 54.13
C VAL A 509 -5.05 25.97 53.50
N LYS A 510 -4.46 25.87 52.32
CA LYS A 510 -4.28 24.62 51.59
C LYS A 510 -2.80 24.48 51.26
N ILE A 511 -2.24 23.30 51.54
CA ILE A 511 -0.85 22.99 51.21
C ILE A 511 -0.91 22.02 50.04
N GLU A 512 -0.33 22.40 48.91
CA GLU A 512 -0.38 21.61 47.69
C GLU A 512 1.02 21.45 47.09
N THR A 513 1.32 20.24 46.66
CA THR A 513 2.53 19.94 45.90
C THR A 513 2.22 20.09 44.42
N HIS A 514 2.86 21.06 43.78
CA HIS A 514 2.81 21.29 42.35
C HIS A 514 3.88 20.46 41.64
N LYS A 515 3.48 19.80 40.55
CA LYS A 515 4.35 19.06 39.64
C LYS A 515 4.62 19.93 38.41
N SER A 516 5.88 20.28 38.19
CA SER A 516 6.34 20.96 36.96
C SER A 516 6.97 19.93 36.03
N LEU A 517 6.62 19.99 34.75
CA LEU A 517 7.10 19.09 33.71
C LEU A 517 8.13 19.81 32.84
N ASN A 518 9.27 19.15 32.61
CA ASN A 518 10.30 19.59 31.70
C ASN A 518 10.51 18.53 30.62
N GLU A 519 10.23 18.90 29.37
CA GLU A 519 10.42 18.03 28.20
C GLU A 519 11.81 18.27 27.60
N HIS A 520 12.61 17.20 27.56
CA HIS A 520 13.91 17.24 26.91
C HIS A 520 13.71 17.32 25.40
N LYS A 521 14.59 18.06 24.72
CA LYS A 521 14.50 18.29 23.29
C LYS A 521 15.81 17.92 22.59
N THR A 522 15.68 17.48 21.34
CA THR A 522 16.81 17.22 20.45
C THR A 522 17.56 18.51 20.12
N SER A 523 18.74 18.39 19.49
CA SER A 523 19.49 19.54 18.92
C SER A 523 18.64 20.41 18.00
N ASP A 524 17.67 19.82 17.31
CA ASP A 524 16.73 20.49 16.40
C ASP A 524 15.47 21.02 17.12
N ASN A 525 15.48 21.08 18.45
CA ASN A 525 14.37 21.55 19.29
C ASN A 525 13.08 20.71 19.15
N LYS A 526 13.20 19.41 18.84
CA LYS A 526 12.06 18.47 18.78
C LYS A 526 11.91 17.71 20.10
N GLU A 527 10.68 17.44 20.53
CA GLU A 527 10.34 16.73 21.78
C GLU A 527 10.47 15.19 21.68
N LEU A 528 10.68 14.66 20.47
CA LEU A 528 10.74 13.22 20.21
C LEU A 528 12.13 12.87 19.68
N PHE A 529 12.79 11.94 20.35
CA PHE A 529 14.06 11.37 19.94
C PHE A 529 13.80 10.06 19.23
N ILE A 530 14.54 9.76 18.16
CA ILE A 530 14.53 8.42 17.58
C ILE A 530 15.12 7.47 18.62
N LYS A 531 14.43 6.38 18.94
CA LYS A 531 14.77 5.46 20.03
C LYS A 531 16.19 4.93 19.89
N ASP A 532 16.57 4.46 18.69
CA ASP A 532 17.89 3.89 18.46
C ASP A 532 19.00 4.94 18.65
N ASN A 533 18.79 6.16 18.17
CA ASN A 533 19.72 7.27 18.35
C ASN A 533 19.81 7.70 19.82
N PHE A 534 18.66 7.72 20.52
CA PHE A 534 18.62 8.01 21.95
C PHE A 534 19.41 6.99 22.76
N VAL A 535 19.22 5.69 22.48
CA VAL A 535 19.96 4.62 23.17
C VAL A 535 21.46 4.70 22.88
N ALA A 536 21.84 5.04 21.65
CA ALA A 536 23.24 5.23 21.28
C ALA A 536 23.89 6.44 21.98
N GLU A 537 23.15 7.52 22.21
CA GLU A 537 23.67 8.77 22.78
C GLU A 537 23.58 8.82 24.31
N PHE A 538 22.46 8.39 24.89
CA PHE A 538 22.15 8.54 26.31
C PHE A 538 22.13 7.21 27.09
N GLY A 539 22.16 6.08 26.38
CA GLY A 539 22.15 4.74 26.97
C GLY A 539 20.75 4.12 27.07
N GLU A 540 20.68 2.95 27.72
CA GLU A 540 19.45 2.17 27.83
C GLU A 540 18.30 2.96 28.48
N LEU A 541 17.08 2.75 27.99
CA LEU A 541 15.90 3.53 28.42
C LEU A 541 15.64 3.46 29.94
N GLY A 542 16.03 2.36 30.59
CA GLY A 542 15.88 2.16 32.03
C GLY A 542 16.70 3.16 32.87
N LEU A 543 17.83 3.67 32.35
CA LEU A 543 18.68 4.66 33.04
C LEU A 543 17.98 6.01 33.23
N HIS A 544 16.94 6.27 32.43
CA HIS A 544 16.16 7.50 32.41
C HIS A 544 14.78 7.35 33.06
N ARG A 545 14.58 6.26 33.82
CA ARG A 545 13.43 6.12 34.70
C ARG A 545 13.92 6.28 36.14
N LYS A 546 13.56 7.38 36.77
CA LYS A 546 14.03 7.73 38.12
C LYS A 546 12.91 8.16 39.03
N TRP A 547 13.10 7.93 40.33
CA TRP A 547 12.14 8.25 41.37
C TRP A 547 12.77 9.10 42.45
N ILE A 548 12.06 10.12 42.92
CA ILE A 548 12.47 10.99 44.03
C ILE A 548 11.57 10.75 45.23
N LEU A 549 12.14 10.69 46.43
CA LEU A 549 11.37 10.54 47.65
C LEU A 549 10.48 11.78 47.88
N LYS A 550 9.25 11.59 48.38
CA LYS A 550 8.35 12.70 48.72
C LYS A 550 9.00 13.65 49.74
N ASN A 551 8.75 14.95 49.58
CA ASN A 551 9.21 15.97 50.52
C ASN A 551 8.18 16.13 51.65
N VAL A 552 8.14 15.16 52.57
CA VAL A 552 7.16 15.07 53.66
C VAL A 552 7.83 14.69 54.98
N GLU A 553 7.18 15.03 56.08
CA GLU A 553 7.50 14.63 57.45
C GLU A 553 6.31 13.89 58.05
N PHE A 554 6.54 13.15 59.13
CA PHE A 554 5.53 12.34 59.78
C PHE A 554 5.39 12.74 61.24
N LYS A 555 4.23 13.30 61.61
CA LYS A 555 3.93 13.65 62.99
C LYS A 555 3.11 12.57 63.67
N ASP A 556 3.49 12.20 64.89
CA ASP A 556 2.71 11.27 65.72
C ASP A 556 1.28 11.82 65.96
N LYS A 557 0.28 10.94 65.86
CA LYS A 557 -1.13 11.26 66.10
C LYS A 557 -1.49 11.34 67.58
N ALA A 558 -0.63 10.86 68.48
CA ALA A 558 -0.86 10.97 69.92
C ALA A 558 -0.97 12.46 70.34
N ALA A 559 -2.02 12.78 71.11
CA ALA A 559 -2.38 14.17 71.44
C ALA A 559 -1.28 14.95 72.18
N ASP A 560 -0.41 14.25 72.91
CA ASP A 560 0.63 14.82 73.77
C ASP A 560 2.05 14.71 73.16
N SER A 561 2.19 14.11 71.97
CA SER A 561 3.48 13.92 71.31
C SER A 561 3.79 15.06 70.33
N ASN A 562 4.98 15.64 70.44
CA ASN A 562 5.54 16.56 69.45
C ASN A 562 6.59 15.87 68.56
N GLU A 563 6.62 14.54 68.55
CA GLU A 563 7.54 13.77 67.72
C GLU A 563 7.22 13.97 66.23
N ILE A 564 8.25 14.37 65.49
CA ILE A 564 8.24 14.54 64.04
C ILE A 564 9.40 13.71 63.50
N LEU A 565 9.09 12.78 62.63
CA LEU A 565 10.07 11.96 61.94
C LEU A 565 10.25 12.48 60.52
N SER A 566 11.50 12.48 60.07
CA SER A 566 11.79 12.53 58.64
C SER A 566 11.19 11.31 57.94
N ILE A 567 10.93 11.43 56.64
CA ILE A 567 10.46 10.30 55.83
C ILE A 567 11.42 9.10 55.89
N GLU A 568 12.74 9.32 56.02
CA GLU A 568 13.74 8.25 56.12
C GLU A 568 13.62 7.49 57.45
N GLU A 569 13.49 8.21 58.57
CA GLU A 569 13.25 7.61 59.88
C GLU A 569 11.91 6.86 59.93
N PHE A 570 10.86 7.45 59.34
CA PHE A 570 9.54 6.84 59.26
C PHE A 570 9.54 5.53 58.44
N LEU A 571 10.30 5.49 57.34
CA LEU A 571 10.41 4.28 56.51
C LEU A 571 11.20 3.16 57.19
N ASN A 572 12.05 3.47 58.18
CA ASN A 572 12.74 2.46 58.99
C ASN A 572 11.88 1.86 60.12
N LEU A 573 10.69 2.43 60.38
CA LEU A 573 9.75 1.85 61.36
C LEU A 573 9.07 0.59 60.82
N ASP A 574 8.70 -0.30 61.75
CA ASP A 574 7.80 -1.42 61.47
C ASP A 574 6.48 -0.93 60.88
N GLU A 575 5.97 -1.64 59.87
CA GLU A 575 4.77 -1.24 59.13
C GLU A 575 3.53 -1.07 60.03
N HIS A 576 3.43 -1.87 61.10
CA HIS A 576 2.36 -1.77 62.10
C HIS A 576 2.38 -0.44 62.88
N ILE A 577 3.56 0.17 63.06
CA ILE A 577 3.73 1.42 63.81
C ILE A 577 3.49 2.64 62.91
N ARG A 578 3.79 2.52 61.61
CA ARG A 578 3.60 3.60 60.62
C ARG A 578 2.17 4.16 60.60
N GLY A 579 1.16 3.36 60.96
CA GLY A 579 -0.24 3.79 61.07
C GLY A 579 -0.50 4.88 62.13
N ASN A 580 0.39 5.02 63.10
CA ASN A 580 0.28 6.02 64.19
C ASN A 580 0.72 7.42 63.76
N TYR A 581 1.34 7.57 62.59
CA TYR A 581 1.83 8.86 62.11
C TYR A 581 0.93 9.45 61.02
N LYS A 582 0.95 10.77 60.91
CA LYS A 582 0.27 11.55 59.88
C LYS A 582 1.30 12.24 58.98
N GLU A 583 1.14 12.06 57.67
CA GLU A 583 1.95 12.73 56.64
C GLU A 583 1.70 14.25 56.64
N ILE A 584 2.78 15.03 56.66
CA ILE A 584 2.78 16.49 56.61
C ILE A 584 3.73 16.93 55.46
N PRO A 585 3.24 17.65 54.44
CA PRO A 585 4.11 18.16 53.37
C PRO A 585 5.08 19.24 53.85
N ILE A 586 6.34 19.15 53.40
CA ILE A 586 7.36 20.18 53.61
C ILE A 586 7.23 21.24 52.53
N ILE A 587 7.14 22.51 52.93
CA ILE A 587 7.02 23.67 52.02
C ILE A 587 8.36 23.91 51.31
N GLY A 588 8.30 24.16 49.99
CA GLY A 588 9.47 24.45 49.16
C GLY A 588 9.72 23.40 48.08
N LYS A 589 10.84 23.57 47.36
CA LYS A 589 11.28 22.64 46.31
C LYS A 589 11.74 21.31 46.91
N ASN A 590 11.36 20.21 46.27
CA ASN A 590 11.88 18.89 46.62
C ASN A 590 13.31 18.74 46.08
N THR A 591 14.29 18.64 46.97
CA THR A 591 15.71 18.52 46.63
C THR A 591 16.28 17.14 46.98
N LYS A 592 15.43 16.15 47.25
CA LYS A 592 15.86 14.77 47.54
C LYS A 592 16.58 14.16 46.33
N ALA A 593 17.54 13.27 46.59
CA ALA A 593 18.25 12.58 45.51
C ALA A 593 17.33 11.55 44.82
N PRO A 594 17.33 11.48 43.48
CA PRO A 594 16.59 10.45 42.78
C PRO A 594 17.30 9.10 42.84
N ILE A 595 16.52 8.02 42.84
CA ILE A 595 16.96 6.63 42.72
C ILE A 595 16.63 6.06 41.34
N SER A 596 17.39 5.05 40.91
CA SER A 596 17.24 4.34 39.65
C SER A 596 16.02 3.40 39.62
N LEU A 597 15.68 2.90 38.43
CA LEU A 597 14.66 1.88 38.23
C LEU A 597 14.92 0.60 39.03
N ASP A 598 16.16 0.13 39.06
CA ASP A 598 16.52 -1.12 39.76
C ASP A 598 16.41 -0.95 41.27
N GLU A 599 16.90 0.18 41.80
CA GLU A 599 16.74 0.53 43.22
C GLU A 599 15.25 0.63 43.58
N TYR A 600 14.44 1.33 42.78
CA TYR A 600 13.00 1.46 43.03
C TYR A 600 12.27 0.11 42.97
N ASN A 601 12.61 -0.76 42.02
CA ASN A 601 12.01 -2.09 41.89
C ASN A 601 12.43 -3.04 43.03
N SER A 602 13.58 -2.79 43.66
CA SER A 602 14.03 -3.55 44.84
C SER A 602 13.29 -3.17 46.13
N LEU A 603 12.59 -2.03 46.15
CA LEU A 603 11.81 -1.58 47.30
C LEU A 603 10.49 -2.35 47.45
N ASP A 604 10.08 -2.56 48.70
CA ASP A 604 8.75 -3.06 49.01
C ASP A 604 7.65 -2.11 48.49
N LYS A 605 6.53 -2.67 48.04
CA LYS A 605 5.37 -1.89 47.57
C LYS A 605 4.85 -0.89 48.62
N SER A 606 5.02 -1.20 49.92
CA SER A 606 4.63 -0.32 51.03
C SER A 606 5.52 0.93 51.12
N ILE A 607 6.75 0.87 50.59
CA ILE A 607 7.73 1.96 50.52
C ILE A 607 7.60 2.73 49.20
N GLN A 608 7.41 2.02 48.08
CA GLN A 608 7.30 2.61 46.73
C GLN A 608 6.27 3.77 46.64
N LYS A 609 5.16 3.69 47.39
CA LYS A 609 4.12 4.74 47.43
C LYS A 609 4.60 6.12 47.93
N TYR A 610 5.77 6.19 48.54
CA TYR A 610 6.38 7.43 49.02
C TYR A 610 7.39 8.03 48.05
N TYR A 611 7.54 7.45 46.88
CA TYR A 611 8.35 7.99 45.80
C TYR A 611 7.46 8.60 44.70
N LEU A 612 7.99 9.62 44.04
CA LEU A 612 7.40 10.34 42.92
C LEU A 612 8.29 10.15 41.70
N VAL A 613 7.72 10.10 40.51
CA VAL A 613 8.50 9.97 39.27
C VAL A 613 9.29 11.26 39.05
N ALA A 614 10.62 11.17 39.04
CA ALA A 614 11.53 12.29 38.81
C ALA A 614 11.93 12.40 37.33
N GLU A 615 12.05 11.27 36.64
CA GLU A 615 12.44 11.18 35.24
C GLU A 615 11.70 9.99 34.62
N ASP A 616 11.20 10.15 33.38
CA ASP A 616 10.49 9.09 32.68
C ASP A 616 10.72 9.12 31.17
N ILE A 617 10.54 7.93 30.57
CA ILE A 617 10.59 7.69 29.14
C ILE A 617 9.25 7.12 28.67
N ALA A 618 8.59 7.84 27.77
CA ALA A 618 7.42 7.36 27.05
C ALA A 618 7.81 6.96 25.62
N GLU A 619 7.59 5.70 25.27
CA GLU A 619 7.81 5.19 23.92
C GLU A 619 6.61 5.51 23.02
N VAL A 620 6.88 5.97 21.79
CA VAL A 620 5.88 6.35 20.80
C VAL A 620 6.29 5.77 19.45
N THR A 621 5.50 4.87 18.89
CA THR A 621 5.71 4.36 17.53
C THR A 621 4.90 5.20 16.54
N LYS A 622 5.54 5.68 15.47
CA LYS A 622 4.87 6.40 14.37
C LYS A 622 5.10 5.70 13.05
N ARG A 623 4.06 5.65 12.21
CA ARG A 623 4.21 5.22 10.81
C ARG A 623 5.04 6.23 10.05
N VAL A 624 6.02 5.73 9.32
CA VAL A 624 6.84 6.53 8.42
C VAL A 624 6.03 6.90 7.19
N LYS A 625 6.26 8.11 6.68
CA LYS A 625 5.62 8.63 5.47
C LYS A 625 6.68 9.01 4.44
N ASP A 626 6.40 8.78 3.17
CA ASP A 626 7.21 9.26 2.05
C ASP A 626 7.17 10.80 1.93
N THR A 627 7.93 11.35 0.99
CA THR A 627 7.98 12.79 0.68
C THR A 627 6.64 13.37 0.21
N HIS A 628 5.68 12.53 -0.14
CA HIS A 628 4.32 12.91 -0.55
C HIS A 628 3.29 12.74 0.59
N GLY A 629 3.73 12.29 1.78
CA GLY A 629 2.90 12.12 2.96
C GLY A 629 2.17 10.77 3.05
N HIS A 630 2.50 9.79 2.21
CA HIS A 630 1.89 8.46 2.20
C HIS A 630 2.66 7.47 3.07
N ILE A 631 1.92 6.60 3.78
CA ILE A 631 2.50 5.42 4.44
C ILE A 631 2.79 4.34 3.41
N PHE A 632 3.81 3.52 3.64
CA PHE A 632 4.17 2.43 2.74
C PHE A 632 4.51 1.13 3.50
N VAL A 633 4.36 0.01 2.80
CA VAL A 633 4.55 -1.34 3.32
C VAL A 633 6.04 -1.64 3.49
N LYS A 634 6.43 -2.24 4.61
CA LYS A 634 7.81 -2.65 4.91
C LYS A 634 8.27 -3.74 3.94
N HIS A 635 9.39 -3.52 3.24
CA HIS A 635 10.08 -4.55 2.47
C HIS A 635 11.49 -4.08 2.07
N ASP A 636 12.29 -4.99 1.51
CA ASP A 636 13.63 -4.76 0.97
C ASP A 636 13.72 -4.96 -0.56
N LEU A 637 12.57 -4.97 -1.26
CA LEU A 637 12.53 -5.20 -2.72
C LEU A 637 13.06 -4.01 -3.54
N PHE A 638 12.82 -2.77 -3.10
CA PHE A 638 13.33 -1.56 -3.74
C PHE A 638 13.26 -0.36 -2.78
N ASN A 639 13.97 0.72 -3.12
CA ASN A 639 13.89 1.98 -2.40
C ASN A 639 12.58 2.72 -2.74
N HIS A 640 11.69 2.85 -1.74
CA HIS A 640 10.39 3.51 -1.89
C HIS A 640 10.48 4.97 -2.28
N ASP A 641 11.42 5.69 -1.66
CA ASP A 641 11.56 7.12 -1.85
C ASP A 641 13.04 7.52 -1.72
N PRO A 642 13.74 7.61 -2.86
CA PRO A 642 15.15 8.01 -2.88
C PRO A 642 15.40 9.43 -2.36
N ASN A 643 14.38 10.29 -2.32
CA ASN A 643 14.49 11.66 -1.83
C ASN A 643 14.25 11.75 -0.31
N MET A 644 13.73 10.67 0.29
CA MET A 644 13.50 10.63 1.72
C MET A 644 14.82 10.52 2.48
N GLN A 645 15.07 11.46 3.39
CA GLN A 645 16.17 11.34 4.32
C GLN A 645 15.84 10.31 5.40
N ASN A 646 16.78 9.41 5.67
CA ASN A 646 16.67 8.48 6.79
C ASN A 646 17.54 8.94 7.97
N PRO A 647 16.95 9.53 9.02
CA PRO A 647 17.66 9.94 10.22
C PRO A 647 18.02 8.76 11.15
N ASN A 648 17.54 7.55 10.87
CA ASN A 648 17.86 6.32 11.61
C ASN A 648 18.60 5.30 10.71
N PRO A 649 19.94 5.20 10.79
CA PRO A 649 20.70 4.27 9.94
C PRO A 649 20.35 2.79 10.18
N ASN A 650 19.72 2.45 11.32
CA ASN A 650 19.28 1.09 11.62
C ASN A 650 17.95 0.73 10.95
N ASN A 651 17.19 1.73 10.51
CA ASN A 651 15.95 1.50 9.79
C ASN A 651 16.21 1.35 8.28
N ILE A 652 15.32 0.63 7.58
CA ILE A 652 15.52 0.27 6.16
C ILE A 652 14.93 1.29 5.19
N TYR A 653 14.08 2.21 5.67
CA TYR A 653 13.47 3.21 4.80
C TYR A 653 14.53 4.14 4.22
N SER A 654 14.45 4.43 2.92
CA SER A 654 15.47 5.11 2.09
C SER A 654 16.70 4.30 1.65
N LYS A 655 16.84 3.01 2.01
CA LYS A 655 17.94 2.17 1.51
C LYS A 655 17.60 1.54 0.15
N ASN A 656 18.62 1.38 -0.69
CA ASN A 656 18.52 0.61 -1.91
C ASN A 656 18.23 -0.87 -1.59
N GLY A 657 17.31 -1.47 -2.35
CA GLY A 657 16.88 -2.85 -2.21
C GLY A 657 17.32 -3.71 -3.38
N ILE A 658 16.63 -4.84 -3.56
CA ILE A 658 16.92 -5.85 -4.58
C ILE A 658 16.88 -5.27 -6.00
N ALA A 659 15.91 -4.41 -6.32
CA ALA A 659 15.77 -3.82 -7.65
C ALA A 659 16.97 -2.93 -7.99
N GLU A 660 17.46 -2.09 -7.08
CA GLU A 660 18.64 -1.25 -7.30
C GLU A 660 19.91 -2.09 -7.47
N ALA A 661 20.09 -3.13 -6.66
CA ALA A 661 21.21 -4.06 -6.80
C ALA A 661 21.17 -4.80 -8.17
N PHE A 662 19.97 -5.17 -8.64
CA PHE A 662 19.82 -5.72 -9.98
C PHE A 662 20.16 -4.70 -11.07
N ILE A 663 19.84 -3.42 -10.89
CA ILE A 663 20.18 -2.37 -11.87
C ILE A 663 21.70 -2.22 -11.99
N GLU A 664 22.42 -2.23 -10.87
CA GLU A 664 23.89 -2.21 -10.86
C GLU A 664 24.46 -3.44 -11.58
N PHE A 665 23.92 -4.62 -11.28
CA PHE A 665 24.26 -5.85 -11.99
C PHE A 665 23.97 -5.75 -13.49
N ALA A 666 22.79 -5.25 -13.88
CA ALA A 666 22.36 -5.15 -15.26
C ALA A 666 23.28 -4.23 -16.07
N LYS A 667 23.70 -3.11 -15.47
CA LYS A 667 24.71 -2.21 -16.05
C LYS A 667 26.06 -2.90 -16.19
N ALA A 668 26.55 -3.56 -15.15
CA ALA A 668 27.82 -4.31 -15.20
C ALA A 668 27.81 -5.43 -16.24
N GLN A 669 26.66 -6.03 -16.51
CA GLN A 669 26.46 -7.08 -17.51
C GLN A 669 26.03 -6.56 -18.89
N ASN A 670 26.02 -5.24 -19.10
CA ASN A 670 25.61 -4.58 -20.34
C ASN A 670 24.26 -5.07 -20.88
N LEU A 671 23.28 -5.27 -19.98
CA LEU A 671 21.94 -5.64 -20.41
C LEU A 671 21.31 -4.50 -21.20
N SER A 672 20.77 -4.80 -22.38
CA SER A 672 20.37 -3.82 -23.41
C SER A 672 19.29 -2.80 -22.98
N PHE A 673 18.60 -3.05 -21.88
CA PHE A 673 17.53 -2.20 -21.35
C PHE A 673 18.00 -1.39 -20.13
N TRP A 674 19.28 -1.49 -19.75
CA TRP A 674 19.93 -0.70 -18.70
C TRP A 674 21.29 -0.14 -19.11
N SER A 675 21.75 -0.42 -20.34
CA SER A 675 22.96 0.18 -20.92
C SER A 675 22.83 1.70 -21.00
N GLU A 676 23.90 2.40 -20.64
CA GLU A 676 23.99 3.87 -20.55
C GLU A 676 23.63 4.61 -21.84
#